data_AF-A0A858CRC1-F1
#
_entry.id   AF-A0A858CRC1-F1
#
_cell.length_a   1.000
_cell.length_b   1.000
_cell.length_c   1.000
_cell.angle_alpha   90.00
_cell.angle_beta   90.00
_cell.angle_gamma   90.00
#
_symmetry.space_group_name_H-M   'P 1'
#
loop_
_entity.id
_entity.type
_entity.pdbx_description
1 polymer ?
#
loop_
_entity_poly.entity_id
_entity_poly.type
_entity_poly.pdbx_seq_one_letter_code
_entity_poly.pdbx_strand_id
1 'polypeptide(L)'
;MGYFSYTKYSSCGDWGRFKSYSTDGKFDWRDCKWSCDDKQSYWSDKVGKGCNDDDTPEPDTCDGGTVVLIDENFDSGKIGDIDSIKSDGDWKVKNDALYTNGCNDGVLKFAPAELSGQTEAALSFRIKTPCIDPFESADSLKVVLVVDGETIVLDEFRLSGGEFKGSVSGMTFGETYTDLSYAAIDLPEGAEKIQIKFISSISARNEVIQIDDVKLTATGDACSDCPDGYTKISFNDLPRGTVVTDQYEGVTITAVANGNNKNNVFVIEAEDFDTITSASVVQNCRASDGEHVKTGSYGELETAFTGPTDSYKIAIDIQDECDGAGIVDVLVNGVNVGSFEVSGKEAGSGWTNGRDWGGEFSTFVLPNAIDIAQGDTVTIVYNDSNGGELGRIDKVSFIDQTIESQAMIFDTDNISGGDSDLSVGDGNVLIISEDNDSSDPDDNGKGGTLTFDFDDPTNVSSIVVIDTEEGGEINAYDADGNLIGSVDIPNLQDNTKATVDLGFEGVSKLEVVLDGSGAVDDLCYDDDDGPNDGNDPMTAQLGDTLFVDADRDGRQGDAVNAVAAGVTVYLLDADQNVLQSQTTAANGTYLFDNLAAGTYFVDFDEVAGFDFTTQNVGDTIGDSNVDANGLSEAINLAIGESNLTIDAGLVRENVDPETVDDAGMICANEVLEINALANDSDADGDTLSITQISGQSVNDGDTILLNGTATVNGSSVAFTGLSATLTGGTVSFDGEAAFFDLDIGEKAEVSISYTVEDGETGSAQGSMDLTFCGVAETVDELAASLPTGELIFQLLDETNPIATAPTPEDVFTVQLSGSGDARFDGVVFEQAYCASAFDPYLFGDGGTDINLAPQVPVTISLLDDSSTLGGSNNSNVGTGELDNMINWILNQDFNSATYAGTFTNGVIDSEVQSAIWTLTDSIVFNIQGLGENADIIAIRDLALQNGDFETGPGGKVGLYIAPTDEAVDAGHSQPFIVAIDFDSYDCLC
;
A
#
# COMPACT_ATOMS: atom_id res chain seq x y z
N MET A 1 -16.08 -35.70 -68.97
CA MET A 1 -16.18 -37.14 -68.61
C MET A 1 -15.89 -37.26 -67.13
N GLY A 2 -16.72 -37.99 -66.38
CA GLY A 2 -16.33 -38.58 -65.09
C GLY A 2 -16.83 -37.86 -63.83
N TYR A 3 -17.92 -38.40 -63.29
CA TYR A 3 -18.37 -38.30 -61.89
C TYR A 3 -17.34 -38.92 -60.90
N PHE A 4 -17.26 -38.45 -59.65
CA PHE A 4 -17.69 -39.17 -58.42
C PHE A 4 -17.14 -38.58 -57.09
N SER A 5 -18.08 -38.53 -56.14
CA SER A 5 -18.16 -38.37 -54.67
C SER A 5 -17.02 -38.62 -53.66
N TYR A 6 -17.12 -37.89 -52.53
CA TYR A 6 -16.96 -38.21 -51.07
C TYR A 6 -15.57 -38.54 -50.47
N THR A 7 -15.06 -37.75 -49.50
CA THR A 7 -15.23 -37.83 -48.01
C THR A 7 -14.09 -37.09 -47.26
N LYS A 8 -14.40 -36.44 -46.13
CA LYS A 8 -13.57 -35.68 -45.16
C LYS A 8 -12.26 -36.37 -44.70
N TYR A 9 -11.17 -35.62 -44.54
CA TYR A 9 -10.70 -35.04 -43.25
C TYR A 9 -9.40 -34.20 -43.41
N SER A 10 -9.24 -33.27 -42.46
CA SER A 10 -8.03 -32.60 -41.94
C SER A 10 -7.32 -31.46 -42.70
N SER A 11 -7.26 -30.34 -41.96
CA SER A 11 -6.14 -29.41 -41.69
C SER A 11 -5.72 -28.33 -42.68
N CYS A 12 -5.69 -27.11 -42.12
CA CYS A 12 -4.83 -25.94 -42.32
C CYS A 12 -4.01 -25.80 -43.60
N GLY A 13 -4.03 -24.59 -44.16
CA GLY A 13 -2.96 -24.07 -44.98
C GLY A 13 -3.43 -23.05 -46.02
N ASP A 14 -3.01 -21.82 -45.79
CA ASP A 14 -3.08 -20.64 -46.65
C ASP A 14 -2.83 -20.85 -48.16
N TRP A 15 -3.27 -19.86 -48.93
CA TRP A 15 -2.49 -19.03 -49.87
C TRP A 15 -3.35 -18.65 -51.07
N GLY A 16 -3.44 -17.34 -51.35
CA GLY A 16 -3.63 -16.90 -52.74
C GLY A 16 -4.41 -15.62 -53.00
N ARG A 17 -3.82 -14.49 -52.60
CA ARG A 17 -4.05 -13.12 -53.10
C ARG A 17 -4.36 -13.02 -54.59
N PHE A 18 -5.14 -11.99 -54.96
CA PHE A 18 -4.83 -11.16 -56.14
C PHE A 18 -4.82 -9.67 -55.76
N LYS A 19 -3.70 -9.02 -56.10
CA LYS A 19 -3.44 -7.58 -56.04
C LYS A 19 -3.86 -6.90 -57.35
N SER A 20 -4.26 -5.64 -57.28
CA SER A 20 -3.80 -4.62 -58.23
C SER A 20 -3.75 -3.24 -57.56
N TYR A 21 -2.67 -2.49 -57.83
CA TYR A 21 -2.25 -1.23 -57.22
C TYR A 21 -2.64 0.01 -58.05
N SER A 22 -2.69 1.18 -57.39
CA SER A 22 -2.32 2.50 -57.93
C SER A 22 -2.06 3.46 -56.74
N THR A 23 -0.79 3.72 -56.38
CA THR A 23 -0.09 5.03 -56.50
C THR A 23 -0.96 6.17 -55.94
N ASP A 24 -0.87 6.55 -54.67
CA ASP A 24 0.29 7.14 -53.99
C ASP A 24 0.18 6.90 -52.48
N GLY A 25 1.27 6.42 -51.86
CA GLY A 25 1.28 6.04 -50.45
C GLY A 25 1.19 7.23 -49.50
N LYS A 26 0.07 7.32 -48.78
CA LYS A 26 -0.12 7.82 -47.40
C LYS A 26 -1.63 7.82 -47.10
N PHE A 27 -2.08 7.11 -46.07
CA PHE A 27 -3.41 7.32 -45.51
C PHE A 27 -3.32 7.42 -43.98
N ASP A 28 -3.87 8.54 -43.53
CA ASP A 28 -3.98 9.12 -42.20
C ASP A 28 -5.45 8.97 -41.81
N TRP A 29 -5.75 8.55 -40.59
CA TRP A 29 -7.13 8.45 -40.12
C TRP A 29 -7.61 9.85 -39.75
N ARG A 30 -8.62 10.36 -40.47
CA ARG A 30 -9.42 11.50 -40.03
C ARG A 30 -10.89 11.18 -40.07
N ASP A 31 -11.52 11.57 -38.97
CA ASP A 31 -12.94 11.55 -38.67
C ASP A 31 -13.86 12.01 -39.80
N CYS A 32 -15.03 11.37 -39.86
CA CYS A 32 -16.25 11.99 -40.37
C CYS A 32 -17.37 11.81 -39.36
N LYS A 33 -17.58 12.84 -38.52
CA LYS A 33 -18.87 13.15 -37.91
C LYS A 33 -19.91 13.45 -38.99
N TRP A 34 -21.12 12.95 -38.83
CA TRP A 34 -22.33 13.60 -39.33
C TRP A 34 -23.35 13.75 -38.20
N SER A 35 -23.79 14.99 -38.00
CA SER A 35 -24.85 15.40 -37.09
C SER A 35 -26.22 15.25 -37.75
N CYS A 36 -27.27 15.15 -36.93
CA CYS A 36 -28.62 15.55 -37.28
C CYS A 36 -29.31 16.14 -36.04
N ASP A 37 -29.51 17.46 -36.07
CA ASP A 37 -30.42 18.19 -35.18
C ASP A 37 -31.88 18.04 -35.65
N ASP A 38 -32.76 17.87 -34.66
CA ASP A 38 -34.14 18.35 -34.49
C ASP A 38 -35.04 18.62 -35.71
N LYS A 39 -36.13 17.83 -35.78
CA LYS A 39 -37.50 18.36 -36.00
C LYS A 39 -38.57 17.53 -35.27
N GLN A 40 -39.30 18.21 -34.39
CA GLN A 40 -40.57 17.81 -33.77
C GLN A 40 -41.59 17.22 -34.76
N SER A 41 -42.22 16.10 -34.38
CA SER A 41 -43.68 15.94 -34.39
C SER A 41 -44.11 14.66 -33.66
N TYR A 42 -44.96 14.82 -32.64
CA TYR A 42 -45.91 13.87 -32.05
C TYR A 42 -46.06 12.51 -32.76
N TRP A 43 -45.87 11.40 -32.06
CA TRP A 43 -46.81 10.27 -31.86
C TRP A 43 -46.12 9.20 -30.99
N SER A 44 -46.89 8.67 -30.05
CA SER A 44 -46.57 7.79 -28.92
C SER A 44 -46.11 6.38 -29.26
N ASP A 45 -45.46 5.77 -28.28
CA ASP A 45 -45.08 4.37 -28.05
C ASP A 45 -45.88 3.28 -28.78
N LYS A 46 -45.15 2.36 -29.42
CA LYS A 46 -45.08 0.93 -29.04
C LYS A 46 -44.30 0.12 -30.11
N VAL A 47 -43.28 -0.58 -29.61
CA VAL A 47 -42.70 -1.85 -30.08
C VAL A 47 -41.93 -1.85 -31.40
N GLY A 48 -40.61 -1.75 -31.28
CA GLY A 48 -39.66 -2.20 -32.29
C GLY A 48 -39.63 -3.72 -32.40
N LYS A 49 -39.90 -4.24 -33.59
CA LYS A 49 -39.35 -5.52 -34.06
C LYS A 49 -38.13 -5.21 -34.94
N GLY A 50 -36.94 -5.42 -34.39
CA GLY A 50 -35.68 -5.50 -35.11
C GLY A 50 -35.17 -6.94 -35.06
N CYS A 51 -34.81 -7.48 -36.21
CA CYS A 51 -34.35 -8.86 -36.41
C CYS A 51 -33.00 -9.13 -35.73
N ASN A 52 -32.89 -10.25 -35.02
CA ASN A 52 -31.65 -11.02 -34.87
C ASN A 52 -31.97 -12.50 -35.10
N ASP A 53 -31.35 -13.07 -36.13
CA ASP A 53 -31.13 -14.51 -36.26
C ASP A 53 -29.73 -14.77 -35.67
N ASP A 54 -29.64 -15.33 -34.47
CA ASP A 54 -28.48 -16.12 -34.04
C ASP A 54 -28.98 -17.25 -33.12
N ASP A 55 -29.02 -18.47 -33.68
CA ASP A 55 -29.31 -19.71 -32.95
C ASP A 55 -28.09 -20.07 -32.09
N THR A 56 -28.09 -19.59 -30.85
CA THR A 56 -27.38 -20.22 -29.73
C THR A 56 -28.43 -20.63 -28.70
N PRO A 57 -28.35 -21.83 -28.10
CA PRO A 57 -29.32 -22.21 -27.08
C PRO A 57 -29.16 -21.22 -25.91
N GLU A 58 -30.21 -20.46 -25.64
CA GLU A 58 -30.31 -19.64 -24.44
C GLU A 58 -30.02 -20.55 -23.23
N PRO A 59 -29.09 -20.17 -22.33
CA PRO A 59 -29.01 -20.82 -21.03
C PRO A 59 -30.31 -20.49 -20.28
N ASP A 60 -30.84 -21.49 -19.57
CA ASP A 60 -32.12 -21.48 -18.87
C ASP A 60 -32.42 -20.13 -18.20
N THR A 61 -33.36 -19.37 -18.75
CA THR A 61 -33.89 -18.14 -18.14
C THR A 61 -34.78 -18.53 -16.97
N CYS A 62 -34.34 -18.23 -15.75
CA CYS A 62 -35.17 -18.28 -14.56
C CYS A 62 -36.15 -17.11 -14.55
N ASP A 63 -37.39 -17.32 -15.02
CA ASP A 63 -38.45 -16.29 -15.04
C ASP A 63 -39.35 -16.42 -13.79
N GLY A 64 -38.71 -16.46 -12.61
CA GLY A 64 -39.28 -16.93 -11.34
C GLY A 64 -40.18 -15.96 -10.57
N GLY A 65 -40.32 -14.70 -11.00
CA GLY A 65 -41.13 -13.69 -10.30
C GLY A 65 -42.65 -13.90 -10.45
N THR A 66 -43.44 -13.31 -9.54
CA THR A 66 -44.90 -13.24 -9.70
C THR A 66 -45.26 -12.24 -10.79
N VAL A 67 -45.80 -12.75 -11.90
CA VAL A 67 -46.30 -11.93 -13.00
C VAL A 67 -47.79 -11.69 -12.83
N VAL A 68 -48.22 -10.42 -12.90
CA VAL A 68 -49.64 -10.06 -13.03
C VAL A 68 -50.10 -10.32 -14.45
N LEU A 69 -50.87 -11.39 -14.63
CA LEU A 69 -51.34 -11.83 -15.95
C LEU A 69 -52.63 -11.13 -16.37
N ILE A 70 -53.49 -10.82 -15.40
CA ILE A 70 -54.76 -10.11 -15.59
C ILE A 70 -54.97 -9.22 -14.36
N ASP A 71 -55.30 -7.96 -14.57
CA ASP A 71 -55.78 -7.04 -13.54
C ASP A 71 -56.89 -6.18 -14.15
N GLU A 72 -58.13 -6.39 -13.71
CA GLU A 72 -59.32 -5.76 -14.29
C GLU A 72 -60.32 -5.36 -13.21
N ASN A 73 -60.52 -4.06 -13.09
CA ASN A 73 -61.49 -3.41 -12.20
C ASN A 73 -62.80 -2.98 -12.91
N PHE A 74 -62.94 -3.31 -14.20
CA PHE A 74 -64.14 -3.08 -15.02
C PHE A 74 -64.68 -1.63 -15.12
N ASP A 75 -63.84 -0.61 -14.93
CA ASP A 75 -64.20 0.82 -15.04
C ASP A 75 -64.56 1.31 -16.46
N SER A 76 -64.30 0.50 -17.50
CA SER A 76 -64.37 0.91 -18.91
C SER A 76 -65.78 1.08 -19.50
N GLY A 77 -66.84 0.89 -18.70
CA GLY A 77 -68.24 1.17 -19.08
C GLY A 77 -68.89 0.23 -20.11
N LYS A 78 -68.12 -0.55 -20.90
CA LYS A 78 -68.63 -1.63 -21.77
C LYS A 78 -67.64 -2.80 -21.86
N ILE A 79 -68.18 -4.02 -21.74
CA ILE A 79 -67.39 -5.28 -21.79
C ILE A 79 -66.59 -5.51 -23.08
N GLY A 80 -66.98 -4.89 -24.20
CA GLY A 80 -66.29 -5.03 -25.48
C GLY A 80 -65.08 -4.12 -25.66
N ASP A 81 -64.88 -3.18 -24.73
CA ASP A 81 -63.74 -2.24 -24.72
C ASP A 81 -62.63 -2.75 -23.77
N ILE A 82 -62.79 -3.97 -23.22
CA ILE A 82 -61.84 -4.62 -22.30
C ILE A 82 -61.00 -5.63 -23.07
N ASP A 83 -59.72 -5.32 -23.25
CA ASP A 83 -58.78 -6.10 -24.08
C ASP A 83 -58.52 -7.51 -23.52
N SER A 84 -58.64 -7.69 -22.20
CA SER A 84 -58.48 -8.99 -21.54
C SER A 84 -59.66 -9.95 -21.74
N ILE A 85 -60.81 -9.51 -22.31
CA ILE A 85 -61.97 -10.38 -22.54
C ILE A 85 -62.01 -10.88 -23.99
N LYS A 86 -61.85 -12.20 -24.17
CA LYS A 86 -61.84 -12.85 -25.49
C LYS A 86 -63.22 -13.26 -25.99
N SER A 87 -64.14 -13.53 -25.07
CA SER A 87 -65.54 -13.89 -25.39
C SER A 87 -66.41 -13.55 -24.19
N ASP A 88 -67.33 -12.60 -24.36
CA ASP A 88 -68.20 -12.10 -23.29
C ASP A 88 -69.24 -13.12 -22.80
N GLY A 89 -69.61 -14.11 -23.63
CA GLY A 89 -70.55 -15.16 -23.22
C GLY A 89 -71.92 -14.62 -22.80
N ASP A 90 -72.34 -13.51 -23.42
CA ASP A 90 -73.52 -12.69 -23.10
C ASP A 90 -73.45 -11.86 -21.81
N TRP A 91 -72.36 -11.92 -21.03
CA TRP A 91 -72.14 -11.06 -19.84
C TRP A 91 -72.06 -9.57 -20.20
N LYS A 92 -72.22 -8.70 -19.20
CA LYS A 92 -72.18 -7.23 -19.36
C LYS A 92 -71.38 -6.58 -18.23
N VAL A 93 -70.92 -5.35 -18.44
CA VAL A 93 -70.38 -4.48 -17.38
C VAL A 93 -71.48 -3.47 -17.00
N LYS A 94 -71.73 -3.28 -15.70
CA LYS A 94 -72.68 -2.30 -15.15
C LYS A 94 -72.24 -1.83 -13.77
N ASN A 95 -72.20 -0.51 -13.58
CA ASN A 95 -71.72 0.14 -12.35
C ASN A 95 -70.34 -0.43 -11.98
N ASP A 96 -69.44 -0.40 -12.97
CA ASP A 96 -68.04 -0.75 -12.83
C ASP A 96 -67.77 -2.20 -12.37
N ALA A 97 -68.72 -3.10 -12.61
CA ALA A 97 -68.58 -4.53 -12.30
C ALA A 97 -69.12 -5.43 -13.42
N LEU A 98 -68.55 -6.63 -13.58
CA LEU A 98 -69.12 -7.70 -14.41
C LEU A 98 -70.47 -8.14 -13.86
N TYR A 99 -71.40 -8.43 -14.76
CA TYR A 99 -72.80 -8.68 -14.46
C TYR A 99 -73.32 -9.88 -15.26
N THR A 100 -73.87 -10.88 -14.55
CA THR A 100 -74.62 -12.01 -15.13
C THR A 100 -76.01 -12.15 -14.52
N ASN A 101 -76.95 -12.68 -15.31
CA ASN A 101 -78.27 -13.15 -14.88
C ASN A 101 -78.79 -14.21 -15.87
N GLY A 102 -79.96 -14.80 -15.64
CA GLY A 102 -80.50 -15.87 -16.52
C GLY A 102 -80.95 -15.44 -17.94
N CYS A 103 -80.56 -14.26 -18.43
CA CYS A 103 -80.62 -13.91 -19.85
C CYS A 103 -79.30 -13.35 -20.40
N ASN A 104 -78.28 -13.29 -19.55
CA ASN A 104 -76.90 -12.91 -19.83
C ASN A 104 -76.01 -13.96 -19.14
N ASP A 105 -76.34 -15.24 -19.34
CA ASP A 105 -75.66 -16.38 -18.75
C ASP A 105 -74.91 -17.17 -19.83
N GLY A 106 -73.75 -17.70 -19.47
CA GLY A 106 -72.85 -18.30 -20.42
C GLY A 106 -71.41 -18.33 -19.93
N VAL A 107 -70.51 -18.67 -20.84
CA VAL A 107 -69.08 -18.83 -20.55
C VAL A 107 -68.36 -17.53 -20.92
N LEU A 108 -68.06 -16.72 -19.91
CA LEU A 108 -67.13 -15.60 -20.03
C LEU A 108 -65.71 -16.16 -20.09
N LYS A 109 -64.92 -15.72 -21.08
CA LYS A 109 -63.53 -16.15 -21.26
C LYS A 109 -62.62 -14.93 -21.37
N PHE A 110 -61.61 -14.90 -20.52
CA PHE A 110 -60.50 -13.98 -20.64
C PHE A 110 -59.59 -14.40 -21.81
N ALA A 111 -58.72 -13.52 -22.30
CA ALA A 111 -57.64 -13.87 -23.20
C ALA A 111 -56.69 -14.84 -22.48
N PRO A 112 -56.16 -15.88 -23.17
CA PRO A 112 -55.07 -16.66 -22.61
C PRO A 112 -53.87 -15.75 -22.39
N ALA A 113 -53.31 -15.80 -21.18
CA ALA A 113 -52.01 -15.23 -20.88
C ALA A 113 -50.92 -16.28 -21.14
N GLU A 114 -49.75 -15.83 -21.58
CA GLU A 114 -48.58 -16.68 -21.78
C GLU A 114 -47.89 -16.89 -20.41
N LEU A 115 -47.34 -18.08 -20.22
CA LEU A 115 -46.50 -18.47 -19.09
C LEU A 115 -45.09 -18.76 -19.61
N SER A 116 -44.09 -18.45 -18.80
CA SER A 116 -42.67 -18.50 -19.14
C SER A 116 -41.84 -19.17 -18.05
N GLY A 117 -42.36 -20.22 -17.42
CA GLY A 117 -41.65 -20.96 -16.37
C GLY A 117 -42.29 -20.89 -14.99
N GLN A 118 -43.46 -20.26 -14.88
CA GLN A 118 -44.20 -20.19 -13.61
C GLN A 118 -44.75 -21.57 -13.19
N THR A 119 -44.72 -21.87 -11.88
CA THR A 119 -45.10 -23.16 -11.27
C THR A 119 -46.35 -23.08 -10.41
N GLU A 120 -46.76 -21.88 -9.98
CA GLU A 120 -47.99 -21.63 -9.23
C GLU A 120 -48.79 -20.46 -9.81
N ALA A 121 -50.09 -20.38 -9.51
CA ALA A 121 -50.95 -19.25 -9.85
C ALA A 121 -51.85 -18.83 -8.68
N ALA A 122 -52.22 -17.56 -8.63
CA ALA A 122 -53.21 -17.06 -7.68
C ALA A 122 -54.30 -16.24 -8.38
N LEU A 123 -55.56 -16.44 -7.98
CA LEU A 123 -56.72 -15.73 -8.52
C LEU A 123 -57.49 -15.06 -7.39
N SER A 124 -57.63 -13.74 -7.44
CA SER A 124 -58.52 -12.98 -6.56
C SER A 124 -59.59 -12.22 -7.34
N PHE A 125 -60.76 -12.05 -6.72
CA PHE A 125 -61.83 -11.19 -7.22
C PHE A 125 -62.85 -10.89 -6.13
N ARG A 126 -63.59 -9.80 -6.31
CA ARG A 126 -64.71 -9.42 -5.45
C ARG A 126 -66.00 -9.91 -6.04
N ILE A 127 -66.90 -10.39 -5.21
CA ILE A 127 -68.18 -10.93 -5.67
C ILE A 127 -69.32 -10.58 -4.73
N LYS A 128 -70.51 -10.34 -5.30
CA LYS A 128 -71.78 -10.24 -4.55
C LYS A 128 -72.97 -10.68 -5.38
N THR A 129 -74.08 -10.95 -4.70
CA THR A 129 -75.41 -11.04 -5.28
C THR A 129 -76.34 -10.02 -4.62
N PRO A 130 -76.77 -8.94 -5.31
CA PRO A 130 -77.55 -7.87 -4.67
C PRO A 130 -78.88 -8.31 -4.00
N CYS A 131 -79.38 -9.50 -4.34
CA CYS A 131 -80.54 -10.10 -3.67
C CYS A 131 -80.48 -11.63 -3.86
N ILE A 132 -80.43 -12.38 -2.75
CA ILE A 132 -80.26 -13.84 -2.80
C ILE A 132 -81.56 -14.63 -2.94
N ASP A 133 -82.68 -14.07 -2.46
CA ASP A 133 -84.02 -14.69 -2.48
C ASP A 133 -84.49 -15.24 -3.85
N PRO A 134 -84.15 -14.63 -5.00
CA PRO A 134 -84.58 -15.11 -6.31
C PRO A 134 -83.96 -16.44 -6.74
N PHE A 135 -82.78 -16.79 -6.22
CA PHE A 135 -81.97 -17.90 -6.72
C PHE A 135 -82.51 -19.26 -6.31
N GLU A 136 -82.38 -20.22 -7.21
CA GLU A 136 -82.83 -21.59 -7.06
C GLU A 136 -81.62 -22.50 -6.82
N SER A 137 -81.83 -23.65 -6.16
CA SER A 137 -80.72 -24.59 -5.89
C SER A 137 -80.04 -25.16 -7.15
N ALA A 138 -80.67 -25.01 -8.31
CA ALA A 138 -80.13 -25.42 -9.59
C ALA A 138 -79.12 -24.42 -10.17
N ASP A 139 -79.22 -23.14 -9.78
CA ASP A 139 -78.36 -22.07 -10.28
C ASP A 139 -76.93 -22.25 -9.77
N SER A 140 -75.97 -21.94 -10.64
CA SER A 140 -74.57 -22.00 -10.26
C SER A 140 -73.70 -20.98 -10.99
N LEU A 141 -72.59 -20.64 -10.33
CA LEU A 141 -71.44 -19.97 -10.93
C LEU A 141 -70.23 -20.87 -10.75
N LYS A 142 -69.57 -21.20 -11.86
CA LYS A 142 -68.34 -22.00 -11.85
C LYS A 142 -67.15 -21.11 -12.16
N VAL A 143 -66.11 -21.21 -11.34
CA VAL A 143 -64.82 -20.55 -11.52
C VAL A 143 -63.81 -21.60 -11.97
N VAL A 144 -63.19 -21.34 -13.12
CA VAL A 144 -62.39 -22.35 -13.83
C VAL A 144 -61.13 -21.71 -14.38
N LEU A 145 -59.99 -22.37 -14.19
CA LEU A 145 -58.75 -22.08 -14.91
C LEU A 145 -58.55 -23.11 -16.02
N VAL A 146 -58.00 -22.66 -17.14
CA VAL A 146 -57.59 -23.54 -18.24
C VAL A 146 -56.11 -23.33 -18.52
N VAL A 147 -55.32 -24.37 -18.22
CA VAL A 147 -53.87 -24.39 -18.41
C VAL A 147 -53.55 -25.34 -19.56
N ASP A 148 -52.95 -24.84 -20.63
CA ASP A 148 -52.66 -25.57 -21.88
C ASP A 148 -53.80 -26.44 -22.44
N GLY A 149 -55.03 -26.01 -22.19
CA GLY A 149 -56.25 -26.68 -22.63
C GLY A 149 -56.81 -27.71 -21.64
N GLU A 150 -56.09 -28.06 -20.57
CA GLU A 150 -56.62 -28.80 -19.42
C GLU A 150 -57.44 -27.88 -18.51
N THR A 151 -58.49 -28.40 -17.88
CA THR A 151 -59.47 -27.60 -17.13
C THR A 151 -59.39 -27.91 -15.63
N ILE A 152 -59.05 -26.90 -14.84
CA ILE A 152 -59.01 -26.93 -13.38
C ILE A 152 -60.26 -26.21 -12.85
N VAL A 153 -61.08 -26.90 -12.07
CA VAL A 153 -62.27 -26.31 -11.44
C VAL A 153 -61.89 -25.85 -10.05
N LEU A 154 -61.81 -24.54 -9.84
CA LEU A 154 -61.53 -23.96 -8.52
C LEU A 154 -62.75 -24.06 -7.61
N ASP A 155 -63.93 -23.69 -8.11
CA ASP A 155 -65.18 -23.88 -7.39
C ASP A 155 -66.40 -23.92 -8.30
N GLU A 156 -67.46 -24.57 -7.81
CA GLU A 156 -68.82 -24.39 -8.29
C GLU A 156 -69.71 -23.89 -7.15
N PHE A 157 -70.04 -22.59 -7.18
CA PHE A 157 -70.88 -21.95 -6.19
C PHE A 157 -72.35 -22.31 -6.42
N ARG A 158 -73.01 -22.83 -5.39
CA ARG A 158 -74.44 -23.13 -5.35
C ARG A 158 -75.08 -22.60 -4.07
N LEU A 159 -76.36 -22.26 -4.14
CA LEU A 159 -77.11 -21.80 -2.97
C LEU A 159 -77.17 -22.90 -1.89
N SER A 160 -76.64 -22.60 -0.70
CA SER A 160 -76.63 -23.49 0.44
C SER A 160 -76.71 -22.69 1.74
N GLY A 161 -77.82 -22.82 2.48
CA GLY A 161 -77.95 -22.19 3.80
C GLY A 161 -78.18 -20.67 3.80
N GLY A 162 -78.60 -20.08 2.68
CA GLY A 162 -78.87 -18.64 2.57
C GLY A 162 -77.73 -17.82 1.97
N GLU A 163 -76.65 -18.47 1.55
CA GLU A 163 -75.50 -17.91 0.84
C GLU A 163 -75.10 -18.84 -0.32
N PHE A 164 -74.31 -18.34 -1.26
CA PHE A 164 -73.64 -19.19 -2.24
C PHE A 164 -72.41 -19.81 -1.58
N LYS A 165 -72.23 -21.13 -1.70
CA LYS A 165 -71.08 -21.84 -1.14
C LYS A 165 -70.31 -22.59 -2.22
N GLY A 166 -68.98 -22.41 -2.23
CA GLY A 166 -68.04 -23.12 -3.11
C GLY A 166 -67.98 -24.61 -2.79
N SER A 167 -67.81 -25.43 -3.83
CA SER A 167 -67.78 -26.90 -3.74
C SER A 167 -66.43 -27.47 -3.26
N VAL A 168 -65.34 -26.74 -3.45
CA VAL A 168 -63.95 -27.14 -3.15
C VAL A 168 -63.42 -26.34 -1.97
N SER A 169 -63.38 -25.01 -2.05
CA SER A 169 -62.84 -24.14 -0.99
C SER A 169 -63.78 -24.05 0.22
N GLY A 170 -65.09 -24.18 -0.03
CA GLY A 170 -66.12 -23.92 0.98
C GLY A 170 -66.36 -22.43 1.28
N MET A 171 -65.68 -21.51 0.59
CA MET A 171 -65.89 -20.07 0.68
C MET A 171 -67.35 -19.72 0.36
N THR A 172 -67.86 -18.64 0.95
CA THR A 172 -69.23 -18.18 0.72
C THR A 172 -69.29 -16.72 0.27
N PHE A 173 -70.35 -16.38 -0.46
CA PHE A 173 -70.69 -14.99 -0.75
C PHE A 173 -72.20 -14.76 -0.71
N GLY A 174 -72.60 -13.51 -0.45
CA GLY A 174 -73.99 -13.10 -0.23
C GLY A 174 -74.29 -11.71 -0.79
N GLU A 175 -75.02 -10.90 -0.03
CA GLU A 175 -75.55 -9.61 -0.51
C GLU A 175 -74.56 -8.43 -0.44
N THR A 176 -73.45 -8.60 0.27
CA THR A 176 -72.32 -7.66 0.33
C THR A 176 -71.18 -8.13 -0.57
N TYR A 177 -70.33 -7.21 -1.01
CA TYR A 177 -69.08 -7.61 -1.65
C TYR A 177 -68.22 -8.41 -0.68
N THR A 178 -67.64 -9.49 -1.19
CA THR A 178 -66.72 -10.36 -0.49
C THR A 178 -65.54 -10.62 -1.41
N ASP A 179 -64.34 -10.44 -0.88
CA ASP A 179 -63.09 -10.76 -1.56
C ASP A 179 -62.88 -12.27 -1.49
N LEU A 180 -62.77 -12.93 -2.64
CA LEU A 180 -62.45 -14.34 -2.74
C LEU A 180 -61.06 -14.47 -3.35
N SER A 181 -60.20 -15.27 -2.71
CA SER A 181 -58.84 -15.51 -3.17
C SER A 181 -58.53 -17.00 -3.20
N TYR A 182 -57.94 -17.44 -4.29
CA TYR A 182 -57.39 -18.77 -4.49
C TYR A 182 -55.88 -18.61 -4.64
N ALA A 183 -55.11 -18.88 -3.59
CA ALA A 183 -53.66 -18.84 -3.59
C ALA A 183 -53.05 -20.22 -3.90
N ALA A 184 -51.79 -20.25 -4.34
CA ALA A 184 -50.97 -21.46 -4.54
C ALA A 184 -51.65 -22.55 -5.41
N ILE A 185 -52.11 -22.17 -6.59
CA ILE A 185 -52.68 -23.12 -7.56
C ILE A 185 -51.54 -23.73 -8.38
N ASP A 186 -51.19 -24.98 -8.09
CA ASP A 186 -50.15 -25.73 -8.81
C ASP A 186 -50.39 -25.72 -10.33
N LEU A 187 -49.39 -25.27 -11.09
CA LEU A 187 -49.34 -25.37 -12.55
C LEU A 187 -48.62 -26.67 -12.96
N PRO A 188 -49.07 -27.36 -14.02
CA PRO A 188 -48.34 -28.49 -14.57
C PRO A 188 -46.93 -28.07 -15.03
N GLU A 189 -45.95 -28.94 -14.81
CA GLU A 189 -44.56 -28.73 -15.25
C GLU A 189 -44.50 -28.41 -16.76
N GLY A 190 -43.90 -27.26 -17.11
CA GLY A 190 -43.78 -26.77 -18.48
C GLY A 190 -45.05 -26.14 -19.07
N ALA A 191 -45.95 -25.63 -18.22
CA ALA A 191 -47.14 -24.92 -18.68
C ALA A 191 -46.79 -23.66 -19.50
N GLU A 192 -47.43 -23.49 -20.67
CA GLU A 192 -47.15 -22.37 -21.59
C GLU A 192 -48.25 -21.29 -21.58
N LYS A 193 -49.51 -21.62 -21.22
CA LYS A 193 -50.62 -20.67 -21.24
C LYS A 193 -51.66 -20.94 -20.16
N ILE A 194 -52.22 -19.87 -19.59
CA ILE A 194 -53.34 -19.92 -18.62
C ILE A 194 -54.51 -19.01 -19.04
N GLN A 195 -55.74 -19.40 -18.71
CA GLN A 195 -56.96 -18.63 -19.01
C GLN A 195 -58.03 -18.78 -17.91
N ILE A 196 -58.60 -17.65 -17.47
CA ILE A 196 -59.77 -17.63 -16.57
C ILE A 196 -61.07 -17.84 -17.36
N LYS A 197 -61.99 -18.63 -16.79
CA LYS A 197 -63.38 -18.73 -17.23
C LYS A 197 -64.35 -18.65 -16.06
N PHE A 198 -65.36 -17.79 -16.21
CA PHE A 198 -66.56 -17.81 -15.38
C PHE A 198 -67.72 -18.42 -16.17
N ILE A 199 -68.33 -19.46 -15.60
CA ILE A 199 -69.46 -20.16 -16.23
C ILE A 199 -70.68 -19.95 -15.37
N SER A 200 -71.57 -19.09 -15.82
CA SER A 200 -72.85 -18.85 -15.17
C SER A 200 -73.92 -19.75 -15.79
N SER A 201 -74.71 -20.39 -14.92
CA SER A 201 -75.91 -21.15 -15.29
C SER A 201 -77.04 -20.70 -14.37
N ILE A 202 -77.67 -19.59 -14.72
CA ILE A 202 -78.70 -18.91 -13.92
C ILE A 202 -80.02 -18.99 -14.69
N SER A 203 -81.13 -19.29 -14.03
CA SER A 203 -82.39 -19.62 -14.71
C SER A 203 -83.30 -18.42 -15.01
N ALA A 204 -83.17 -17.32 -14.26
CA ALA A 204 -84.08 -16.16 -14.33
C ALA A 204 -83.36 -14.80 -14.37
N ARG A 205 -84.06 -13.78 -14.91
CA ARG A 205 -83.52 -12.42 -15.12
C ARG A 205 -83.27 -11.61 -13.84
N ASN A 206 -83.96 -11.96 -12.76
CA ASN A 206 -83.89 -11.28 -11.46
C ASN A 206 -82.89 -11.92 -10.50
N GLU A 207 -82.18 -12.96 -10.94
CA GLU A 207 -81.05 -13.58 -10.26
C GLU A 207 -79.78 -12.92 -10.79
N VAL A 208 -79.07 -12.14 -9.96
CA VAL A 208 -77.93 -11.32 -10.41
C VAL A 208 -76.69 -11.64 -9.61
N ILE A 209 -75.57 -11.89 -10.30
CA ILE A 209 -74.24 -11.95 -9.68
C ILE A 209 -73.39 -10.82 -10.28
N GLN A 210 -72.66 -10.12 -9.41
CA GLN A 210 -71.69 -9.11 -9.79
C GLN A 210 -70.28 -9.55 -9.36
N ILE A 211 -69.31 -9.38 -10.26
CA ILE A 211 -67.89 -9.68 -10.02
C ILE A 211 -67.08 -8.42 -10.33
N ASP A 212 -66.10 -8.12 -9.50
CA ASP A 212 -65.26 -6.93 -9.59
C ASP A 212 -63.81 -7.25 -9.21
N ASP A 213 -62.88 -6.34 -9.50
CA ASP A 213 -61.46 -6.40 -9.12
C ASP A 213 -60.81 -7.79 -9.39
N VAL A 214 -60.91 -8.28 -10.62
CA VAL A 214 -60.38 -9.61 -10.99
C VAL A 214 -58.88 -9.50 -11.25
N LYS A 215 -58.09 -10.18 -10.41
CA LYS A 215 -56.64 -10.27 -10.55
C LYS A 215 -56.17 -11.73 -10.64
N LEU A 216 -55.36 -12.03 -11.65
CA LEU A 216 -54.67 -13.32 -11.80
C LEU A 216 -53.18 -13.07 -11.85
N THR A 217 -52.45 -13.75 -10.99
CA THR A 217 -50.99 -13.80 -10.98
C THR A 217 -50.49 -15.21 -11.20
N ALA A 218 -49.27 -15.35 -11.69
CA ALA A 218 -48.55 -16.61 -11.73
C ALA A 218 -47.12 -16.41 -11.23
N THR A 219 -46.62 -17.35 -10.45
CA THR A 219 -45.34 -17.28 -9.75
C THR A 219 -44.51 -18.49 -10.14
N GLY A 220 -43.23 -18.32 -10.42
CA GLY A 220 -42.31 -19.43 -10.68
C GLY A 220 -41.80 -20.07 -9.41
N ASP A 221 -41.08 -21.18 -9.58
CA ASP A 221 -40.25 -21.68 -8.49
C ASP A 221 -39.31 -20.53 -8.14
N ALA A 222 -39.38 -20.07 -6.89
CA ALA A 222 -38.45 -19.11 -6.37
C ALA A 222 -37.04 -19.62 -6.67
N CYS A 223 -36.28 -18.84 -7.44
CA CYS A 223 -34.85 -18.99 -7.38
C CYS A 223 -34.48 -18.87 -5.91
N SER A 224 -33.67 -19.79 -5.40
CA SER A 224 -33.04 -19.63 -4.09
C SER A 224 -32.13 -18.39 -4.01
N ASP A 225 -32.06 -17.62 -5.09
CA ASP A 225 -31.11 -16.56 -5.39
C ASP A 225 -31.87 -15.43 -6.10
N CYS A 226 -31.43 -14.18 -5.90
CA CYS A 226 -32.03 -12.99 -6.51
C CYS A 226 -31.96 -13.03 -8.06
N PRO A 227 -32.75 -12.18 -8.76
CA PRO A 227 -32.58 -12.00 -10.20
C PRO A 227 -31.11 -11.74 -10.57
N ASP A 228 -30.69 -12.18 -11.77
CA ASP A 228 -29.33 -11.90 -12.24
C ASP A 228 -29.07 -10.38 -12.25
N GLY A 229 -28.02 -9.94 -11.56
CA GLY A 229 -27.69 -8.53 -11.36
C GLY A 229 -28.14 -7.95 -10.01
N TYR A 230 -28.96 -8.67 -9.24
CA TYR A 230 -29.44 -8.23 -7.94
C TYR A 230 -28.66 -8.92 -6.81
N THR A 231 -28.35 -8.17 -5.76
CA THR A 231 -27.72 -8.61 -4.52
C THR A 231 -28.77 -9.05 -3.49
N LYS A 232 -28.45 -10.13 -2.76
CA LYS A 232 -29.31 -10.73 -1.73
C LYS A 232 -28.84 -10.39 -0.31
N ILE A 233 -29.72 -9.81 0.50
CA ILE A 233 -29.53 -9.72 1.95
C ILE A 233 -30.14 -10.97 2.59
N SER A 234 -29.28 -11.91 3.00
CA SER A 234 -29.67 -13.08 3.80
C SER A 234 -29.04 -13.02 5.19
N PHE A 235 -29.81 -13.41 6.21
CA PHE A 235 -29.38 -13.28 7.61
C PHE A 235 -28.73 -14.54 8.19
N ASN A 236 -28.62 -15.61 7.39
CA ASN A 236 -28.08 -16.91 7.80
C ASN A 236 -26.64 -16.89 8.31
N ASP A 237 -25.83 -15.92 7.87
CA ASP A 237 -24.43 -15.78 8.30
C ASP A 237 -24.28 -15.07 9.66
N LEU A 238 -25.36 -14.48 10.18
CA LEU A 238 -25.35 -13.75 11.45
C LEU A 238 -25.83 -14.64 12.60
N PRO A 239 -25.17 -14.64 13.78
CA PRO A 239 -25.65 -15.37 14.94
C PRO A 239 -27.00 -14.84 15.45
N ARG A 240 -27.84 -15.74 16.00
CA ARG A 240 -29.03 -15.37 16.76
C ARG A 240 -28.75 -14.27 17.80
N GLY A 241 -29.64 -13.29 17.89
CA GLY A 241 -29.56 -12.16 18.82
C GLY A 241 -28.63 -11.04 18.36
N THR A 242 -28.05 -11.14 17.16
CA THR A 242 -27.31 -10.04 16.54
C THR A 242 -28.27 -8.91 16.19
N VAL A 243 -27.89 -7.68 16.55
CA VAL A 243 -28.60 -6.46 16.14
C VAL A 243 -28.05 -6.04 14.78
N VAL A 244 -28.91 -5.92 13.78
CA VAL A 244 -28.58 -5.54 12.41
C VAL A 244 -28.81 -4.05 12.23
N THR A 245 -27.79 -3.34 11.75
CA THR A 245 -27.75 -1.90 11.48
C THR A 245 -26.96 -1.67 10.18
N ASP A 246 -25.63 -1.75 10.20
CA ASP A 246 -24.75 -1.48 9.03
C ASP A 246 -23.90 -2.71 8.65
N GLN A 247 -24.45 -3.92 8.73
CA GLN A 247 -23.73 -5.17 8.44
C GLN A 247 -23.63 -5.50 6.94
N TYR A 248 -24.38 -4.80 6.10
CA TYR A 248 -24.38 -4.97 4.65
C TYR A 248 -23.93 -3.65 4.00
N GLU A 249 -23.02 -3.74 3.04
CA GLU A 249 -22.48 -2.57 2.34
C GLU A 249 -23.59 -1.88 1.52
N GLY A 250 -23.64 -0.54 1.54
CA GLY A 250 -24.64 0.25 0.81
C GLY A 250 -26.04 0.29 1.43
N VAL A 251 -26.30 -0.42 2.54
CA VAL A 251 -27.64 -0.50 3.17
C VAL A 251 -27.57 -0.39 4.70
N THR A 252 -28.25 0.60 5.26
CA THR A 252 -28.49 0.73 6.70
C THR A 252 -29.89 0.24 7.05
N ILE A 253 -30.00 -0.61 8.09
CA ILE A 253 -31.25 -1.21 8.54
C ILE A 253 -31.63 -0.68 9.93
N THR A 254 -32.85 -0.19 10.08
CA THR A 254 -33.40 0.26 11.37
C THR A 254 -34.76 -0.39 11.66
N ALA A 255 -35.18 -0.43 12.92
CA ALA A 255 -36.47 -1.01 13.29
C ALA A 255 -37.22 -0.17 14.34
N VAL A 256 -38.55 -0.16 14.24
CA VAL A 256 -39.44 0.55 15.16
C VAL A 256 -40.66 -0.31 15.44
N ALA A 257 -40.80 -0.88 16.65
CA ALA A 257 -41.98 -1.67 16.99
C ALA A 257 -43.26 -0.82 17.09
N ASN A 258 -44.37 -1.39 16.62
CA ASN A 258 -45.71 -0.84 16.77
C ASN A 258 -46.04 -0.72 18.26
N GLY A 259 -46.41 0.48 18.70
CA GLY A 259 -46.71 0.75 20.11
C GLY A 259 -45.53 1.13 21.00
N ASN A 260 -44.29 1.13 20.49
CA ASN A 260 -43.16 1.81 21.16
C ASN A 260 -43.15 3.34 20.90
N ASN A 261 -43.91 3.83 19.91
CA ASN A 261 -44.09 5.26 19.61
C ASN A 261 -45.09 6.01 20.51
N LYS A 262 -45.17 5.68 21.81
CA LYS A 262 -45.99 6.45 22.78
C LYS A 262 -45.26 7.02 23.97
N ASN A 263 -43.96 6.78 24.13
CA ASN A 263 -43.26 7.19 25.36
C ASN A 263 -42.29 8.36 25.26
N ASN A 264 -41.97 8.92 24.09
CA ASN A 264 -41.28 10.21 23.99
C ASN A 264 -41.85 11.13 22.88
N VAL A 265 -43.17 11.24 22.77
CA VAL A 265 -43.76 12.37 22.02
C VAL A 265 -43.75 13.60 22.92
N PHE A 266 -42.88 14.56 22.62
CA PHE A 266 -42.93 15.87 23.26
C PHE A 266 -43.94 16.73 22.50
N VAL A 267 -45.07 17.05 23.12
CA VAL A 267 -46.16 17.83 22.48
C VAL A 267 -46.12 19.26 23.01
N ILE A 268 -46.21 20.22 22.09
CA ILE A 268 -46.51 21.62 22.39
C ILE A 268 -47.87 21.95 21.78
N GLU A 269 -48.86 22.22 22.62
CA GLU A 269 -50.16 22.74 22.18
C GLU A 269 -49.96 24.11 21.54
N ALA A 270 -50.65 24.40 20.44
CA ALA A 270 -50.40 25.60 19.63
C ALA A 270 -50.62 26.91 20.41
N GLU A 271 -51.60 26.91 21.32
CA GLU A 271 -51.92 27.99 22.25
C GLU A 271 -50.84 28.27 23.30
N ASP A 272 -49.99 27.29 23.57
CA ASP A 272 -48.93 27.36 24.59
C ASP A 272 -47.60 27.88 24.00
N PHE A 273 -47.57 28.24 22.72
CA PHE A 273 -46.42 28.93 22.13
C PHE A 273 -46.25 30.32 22.77
N ASP A 274 -45.01 30.64 23.17
CA ASP A 274 -44.66 31.86 23.91
C ASP A 274 -45.08 33.15 23.16
N THR A 275 -45.02 33.13 21.83
CA THR A 275 -45.38 34.26 20.96
C THR A 275 -46.31 33.81 19.84
N ILE A 276 -47.50 34.40 19.76
CA ILE A 276 -48.47 34.17 18.68
C ILE A 276 -48.72 35.51 17.96
N THR A 277 -48.35 35.58 16.68
CA THR A 277 -48.41 36.79 15.84
C THR A 277 -49.38 36.60 14.67
N SER A 278 -50.22 37.60 14.42
CA SER A 278 -51.22 37.58 13.33
C SER A 278 -52.22 36.41 13.38
N ALA A 279 -52.38 35.78 14.54
CA ALA A 279 -53.30 34.68 14.80
C ALA A 279 -54.04 34.86 16.14
N SER A 280 -55.05 34.03 16.41
CA SER A 280 -55.83 34.07 17.65
C SER A 280 -56.16 32.69 18.18
N VAL A 281 -56.08 32.50 19.50
CA VAL A 281 -56.51 31.26 20.18
C VAL A 281 -58.05 31.20 20.22
N VAL A 282 -58.62 30.05 19.84
CA VAL A 282 -60.07 29.82 19.75
C VAL A 282 -60.43 28.49 20.38
N GLN A 283 -61.56 28.44 21.12
CA GLN A 283 -62.07 27.20 21.69
C GLN A 283 -62.64 26.25 20.63
N ASN A 284 -62.17 25.01 20.65
CA ASN A 284 -62.66 23.91 19.81
C ASN A 284 -62.62 22.61 20.62
N CYS A 285 -63.78 21.96 20.84
CA CYS A 285 -63.84 20.73 21.64
C CYS A 285 -63.20 19.51 20.99
N ARG A 286 -62.69 19.63 19.75
CA ARG A 286 -61.94 18.60 19.04
C ARG A 286 -60.42 18.78 19.13
N ALA A 287 -59.96 19.90 19.69
CA ALA A 287 -58.54 20.15 19.95
C ALA A 287 -58.00 19.30 21.09
N SER A 288 -56.69 19.02 21.11
CA SER A 288 -56.02 18.16 22.10
C SER A 288 -56.18 18.61 23.56
N ASP A 289 -56.51 19.88 23.82
CA ASP A 289 -56.80 20.40 25.17
C ASP A 289 -58.04 21.33 25.24
N GLY A 290 -58.69 21.55 24.10
CA GLY A 290 -59.93 22.33 23.96
C GLY A 290 -59.76 23.71 23.32
N GLU A 291 -58.55 24.14 23.01
CA GLU A 291 -58.23 25.40 22.32
C GLU A 291 -57.29 25.12 21.11
N HIS A 292 -57.22 26.02 20.12
CA HIS A 292 -56.28 25.92 18.99
C HIS A 292 -55.91 27.31 18.50
N VAL A 293 -54.87 27.43 17.68
CA VAL A 293 -54.49 28.71 17.05
C VAL A 293 -55.08 28.84 15.66
N LYS A 294 -55.95 29.84 15.49
CA LYS A 294 -56.55 30.21 14.22
C LYS A 294 -55.79 31.37 13.57
N THR A 295 -55.23 31.14 12.38
CA THR A 295 -54.49 32.13 11.59
C THR A 295 -55.40 32.83 10.56
N GLY A 296 -54.96 33.99 10.06
CA GLY A 296 -55.53 34.61 8.84
C GLY A 296 -54.80 34.09 7.60
N SER A 297 -54.64 34.94 6.57
CA SER A 297 -53.76 34.65 5.43
C SER A 297 -52.27 34.54 5.79
N TYR A 298 -51.93 34.87 7.04
CA TYR A 298 -50.60 34.73 7.62
C TYR A 298 -50.73 34.59 9.13
N GLY A 299 -49.93 33.72 9.75
CA GLY A 299 -49.84 33.57 11.21
C GLY A 299 -48.52 32.91 11.59
N GLU A 300 -47.99 33.28 12.76
CA GLU A 300 -46.69 32.80 13.25
C GLU A 300 -46.80 32.45 14.74
N LEU A 301 -46.31 31.27 15.11
CA LEU A 301 -46.26 30.75 16.47
C LEU A 301 -44.78 30.47 16.79
N GLU A 302 -44.23 31.08 17.83
CA GLU A 302 -42.81 30.92 18.22
C GLU A 302 -42.68 30.56 19.71
N THR A 303 -41.82 29.59 20.02
CA THR A 303 -41.50 29.18 21.39
C THR A 303 -40.07 28.67 21.51
N ALA A 304 -39.51 28.66 22.72
CA ALA A 304 -38.25 27.96 22.99
C ALA A 304 -38.53 26.48 23.25
N PHE A 305 -37.85 25.59 22.53
CA PHE A 305 -37.99 24.15 22.69
C PHE A 305 -37.51 23.70 24.07
N THR A 306 -38.39 23.12 24.87
CA THR A 306 -38.07 22.69 26.24
C THR A 306 -37.82 21.19 26.36
N GLY A 307 -37.99 20.43 25.26
CA GLY A 307 -37.71 18.99 25.20
C GLY A 307 -36.22 18.67 25.36
N PRO A 308 -35.86 17.37 25.47
CA PRO A 308 -34.47 16.91 25.40
C PRO A 308 -33.78 17.37 24.11
N THR A 309 -32.45 17.45 24.11
CA THR A 309 -31.69 17.63 22.86
C THR A 309 -31.65 16.30 22.13
N ASP A 310 -32.26 16.20 20.95
CA ASP A 310 -32.31 14.98 20.12
C ASP A 310 -32.72 15.28 18.66
N SER A 311 -32.80 14.23 17.84
CA SER A 311 -33.39 14.27 16.51
C SER A 311 -34.88 13.92 16.55
N TYR A 312 -35.72 14.78 15.99
CA TYR A 312 -37.18 14.67 16.06
C TYR A 312 -37.83 14.69 14.68
N LYS A 313 -38.78 13.79 14.42
CA LYS A 313 -39.79 14.03 13.38
C LYS A 313 -40.84 14.99 13.92
N ILE A 314 -41.11 16.06 13.18
CA ILE A 314 -42.07 17.10 13.59
C ILE A 314 -43.40 16.81 12.90
N ALA A 315 -44.44 16.60 13.70
CA ALA A 315 -45.80 16.39 13.24
C ALA A 315 -46.70 17.56 13.69
N ILE A 316 -47.50 18.10 12.77
CA ILE A 316 -48.38 19.24 13.02
C ILE A 316 -49.81 18.84 12.75
N ASP A 317 -50.65 18.96 13.78
CA ASP A 317 -52.09 18.75 13.64
C ASP A 317 -52.71 20.06 13.19
N ILE A 318 -53.22 20.08 11.95
CA ILE A 318 -53.78 21.28 11.33
C ILE A 318 -55.10 20.96 10.62
N GLN A 319 -56.00 21.93 10.65
CA GLN A 319 -57.24 21.92 9.89
C GLN A 319 -57.23 23.06 8.87
N ASP A 320 -57.50 22.71 7.62
CA ASP A 320 -57.79 23.66 6.54
C ASP A 320 -59.31 23.75 6.30
N GLU A 321 -59.80 24.97 6.15
CA GLU A 321 -61.22 25.29 6.08
C GLU A 321 -61.75 25.66 4.69
N CYS A 322 -60.90 25.72 3.66
CA CYS A 322 -61.32 26.11 2.31
C CYS A 322 -60.64 25.27 1.21
N ASP A 323 -61.15 25.32 -0.01
CA ASP A 323 -60.74 24.51 -1.17
C ASP A 323 -59.46 25.03 -1.86
N GLY A 324 -58.56 25.62 -1.08
CA GLY A 324 -57.35 26.29 -1.55
C GLY A 324 -56.07 25.63 -1.03
N ALA A 325 -54.93 26.32 -1.14
CA ALA A 325 -53.60 25.77 -0.88
C ALA A 325 -52.80 26.73 0.01
N GLY A 326 -52.70 26.39 1.30
CA GLY A 326 -51.87 27.10 2.27
C GLY A 326 -50.52 26.39 2.48
N ILE A 327 -49.46 27.15 2.76
CA ILE A 327 -48.14 26.57 3.07
C ILE A 327 -47.88 26.73 4.57
N VAL A 328 -47.43 25.65 5.21
CA VAL A 328 -46.88 25.68 6.57
C VAL A 328 -45.37 25.53 6.46
N ASP A 329 -44.62 26.54 6.93
CA ASP A 329 -43.18 26.48 7.11
C ASP A 329 -42.86 26.20 8.59
N VAL A 330 -41.92 25.29 8.84
CA VAL A 330 -41.36 25.02 10.17
C VAL A 330 -39.96 25.57 10.19
N LEU A 331 -39.64 26.44 11.16
CA LEU A 331 -38.31 26.99 11.34
C LEU A 331 -37.73 26.59 12.70
N VAL A 332 -36.45 26.23 12.71
CA VAL A 332 -35.65 26.01 13.92
C VAL A 332 -34.51 27.02 13.91
N ASN A 333 -34.39 27.82 14.98
CA ASN A 333 -33.46 28.93 15.11
C ASN A 333 -33.52 29.93 13.93
N GLY A 334 -34.70 30.10 13.33
CA GLY A 334 -34.97 30.99 12.19
C GLY A 334 -34.56 30.43 10.82
N VAL A 335 -34.16 29.15 10.74
CA VAL A 335 -33.90 28.42 9.48
C VAL A 335 -35.09 27.54 9.16
N ASN A 336 -35.65 27.61 7.94
CA ASN A 336 -36.72 26.71 7.50
C ASN A 336 -36.17 25.29 7.36
N VAL A 337 -36.74 24.35 8.13
CA VAL A 337 -36.35 22.93 8.20
C VAL A 337 -37.32 22.01 7.46
N GLY A 338 -38.43 22.54 6.95
CA GLY A 338 -39.42 21.78 6.22
C GLY A 338 -40.68 22.59 5.97
N SER A 339 -41.35 22.26 4.88
CA SER A 339 -42.59 22.93 4.47
C SER A 339 -43.54 21.92 3.84
N PHE A 340 -44.83 22.09 4.07
CA PHE A 340 -45.84 21.28 3.41
C PHE A 340 -47.02 22.15 2.96
N GLU A 341 -47.60 21.77 1.83
CA GLU A 341 -48.82 22.35 1.32
C GLU A 341 -50.01 21.65 1.96
N VAL A 342 -50.94 22.44 2.50
CA VAL A 342 -52.23 21.96 2.97
C VAL A 342 -53.23 22.35 1.89
N SER A 343 -53.56 21.41 1.00
CA SER A 343 -54.52 21.62 -0.08
C SER A 343 -55.54 20.48 -0.23
N GLY A 344 -56.68 20.61 0.45
CA GLY A 344 -57.91 19.90 0.09
C GLY A 344 -58.48 18.89 1.11
N LYS A 345 -59.77 19.10 1.43
CA LYS A 345 -60.86 18.14 1.80
C LYS A 345 -60.67 17.00 2.82
N GLU A 346 -59.56 16.86 3.52
CA GLU A 346 -59.32 15.74 4.46
C GLU A 346 -60.00 15.86 5.84
N ALA A 347 -60.98 16.75 5.99
CA ALA A 347 -61.87 16.73 7.15
C ALA A 347 -63.21 17.34 6.76
N GLY A 348 -64.25 16.51 6.58
CA GLY A 348 -65.57 16.92 6.11
C GLY A 348 -66.05 18.26 6.69
N SER A 349 -66.19 19.28 5.84
CA SER A 349 -66.60 20.63 6.26
C SER A 349 -67.97 20.60 6.97
N GLY A 350 -67.97 20.80 8.27
CA GLY A 350 -69.16 20.81 9.13
C GLY A 350 -69.85 22.18 9.19
N TRP A 351 -70.10 22.86 8.05
CA TRP A 351 -70.82 24.14 8.08
C TRP A 351 -72.34 23.92 8.03
N THR A 352 -72.98 23.82 9.21
CA THR A 352 -74.45 23.91 9.30
C THR A 352 -74.89 24.98 10.29
N ASN A 353 -75.73 25.92 9.81
CA ASN A 353 -76.47 26.89 10.61
C ASN A 353 -75.65 27.83 11.52
N GLY A 354 -74.55 28.39 11.01
CA GLY A 354 -73.90 29.57 11.61
C GLY A 354 -73.27 29.33 12.98
N ARG A 355 -72.95 28.07 13.31
CA ARG A 355 -72.00 27.72 14.37
C ARG A 355 -70.98 26.75 13.79
N ASP A 356 -69.73 27.05 14.07
CA ASP A 356 -68.55 26.29 13.69
C ASP A 356 -68.35 25.18 14.74
N TRP A 357 -68.31 23.92 14.31
CA TRP A 357 -68.20 22.76 15.23
C TRP A 357 -66.89 21.99 15.06
N GLY A 358 -65.93 22.52 14.29
CA GLY A 358 -64.64 21.89 14.02
C GLY A 358 -64.80 20.65 13.14
N GLY A 359 -64.15 20.62 11.98
CA GLY A 359 -63.83 19.35 11.32
C GLY A 359 -62.79 18.56 12.14
N GLU A 360 -62.38 17.40 11.64
CA GLU A 360 -61.21 16.69 12.19
C GLU A 360 -59.91 17.45 11.87
N PHE A 361 -58.89 17.25 12.69
CA PHE A 361 -57.53 17.71 12.39
C PHE A 361 -56.81 16.61 11.63
N SER A 362 -55.99 17.00 10.66
CA SER A 362 -55.10 16.08 9.95
C SER A 362 -53.68 16.31 10.46
N THR A 363 -52.94 15.23 10.67
CA THR A 363 -51.55 15.29 11.09
C THR A 363 -50.66 15.28 9.85
N PHE A 364 -49.81 16.30 9.72
CA PHE A 364 -48.78 16.37 8.69
C PHE A 364 -47.42 16.20 9.33
N VAL A 365 -46.62 15.27 8.82
CA VAL A 365 -45.29 14.95 9.35
C VAL A 365 -44.24 15.43 8.35
N LEU A 366 -43.22 16.14 8.82
CA LEU A 366 -42.07 16.45 7.97
C LEU A 366 -41.31 15.15 7.62
N PRO A 367 -40.82 15.00 6.38
CA PRO A 367 -40.20 13.76 5.91
C PRO A 367 -38.91 13.44 6.67
N ASN A 368 -38.11 14.46 6.98
CA ASN A 368 -36.80 14.33 7.62
C ASN A 368 -36.87 14.59 9.12
N ALA A 369 -36.10 13.82 9.89
CA ALA A 369 -35.83 14.13 11.29
C ALA A 369 -34.91 15.35 11.41
N ILE A 370 -35.18 16.21 12.38
CA ILE A 370 -34.46 17.46 12.60
C ILE A 370 -33.80 17.42 13.97
N ASP A 371 -32.50 17.69 14.02
CA ASP A 371 -31.77 17.87 15.27
C ASP A 371 -32.21 19.17 15.95
N ILE A 372 -32.80 19.05 17.14
CA ILE A 372 -33.26 20.20 17.92
C ILE A 372 -32.67 20.10 19.32
N ALA A 373 -31.94 21.15 19.73
CA ALA A 373 -31.40 21.25 21.07
C ALA A 373 -32.39 21.91 22.05
N GLN A 374 -32.34 21.49 23.31
CA GLN A 374 -33.06 22.18 24.37
C GLN A 374 -32.68 23.67 24.41
N GLY A 375 -33.66 24.54 24.22
CA GLY A 375 -33.51 25.99 24.15
C GLY A 375 -33.47 26.57 22.75
N ASP A 376 -33.46 25.75 21.70
CA ASP A 376 -33.62 26.21 20.32
C ASP A 376 -34.98 26.87 20.13
N THR A 377 -35.06 27.86 19.23
CA THR A 377 -36.32 28.54 18.93
C THR A 377 -37.05 27.77 17.83
N VAL A 378 -38.28 27.33 18.09
CA VAL A 378 -39.15 26.69 17.08
C VAL A 378 -40.25 27.66 16.68
N THR A 379 -40.41 27.84 15.37
CA THR A 379 -41.38 28.76 14.78
C THR A 379 -42.22 28.05 13.73
N ILE A 380 -43.55 28.09 13.86
CA ILE A 380 -44.48 27.61 12.84
C ILE A 380 -45.07 28.82 12.12
N VAL A 381 -44.92 28.87 10.80
CA VAL A 381 -45.45 29.95 9.97
C VAL A 381 -46.47 29.39 9.00
N TYR A 382 -47.71 29.86 9.10
CA TYR A 382 -48.73 29.61 8.09
C TYR A 382 -48.80 30.79 7.12
N ASN A 383 -48.80 30.51 5.81
CA ASN A 383 -48.84 31.53 4.76
C ASN A 383 -49.78 31.11 3.61
N ASP A 384 -50.79 31.94 3.35
CA ASP A 384 -51.68 31.85 2.19
C ASP A 384 -51.47 33.09 1.29
N SER A 385 -51.01 32.83 0.07
CA SER A 385 -50.72 33.86 -0.93
C SER A 385 -51.96 34.39 -1.68
N ASN A 386 -53.13 33.74 -1.53
CA ASN A 386 -54.39 34.09 -2.19
C ASN A 386 -55.37 34.86 -1.29
N GLY A 387 -55.09 34.96 0.01
CA GLY A 387 -55.73 35.93 0.93
C GLY A 387 -57.16 35.59 1.35
N GLY A 388 -57.49 34.31 1.43
CA GLY A 388 -58.85 33.84 1.73
C GLY A 388 -58.93 32.66 2.71
N GLU A 389 -57.79 32.06 3.08
CA GLU A 389 -57.72 30.79 3.80
C GLU A 389 -57.36 31.00 5.28
N LEU A 390 -57.82 30.10 6.14
CA LEU A 390 -57.61 30.16 7.59
C LEU A 390 -57.01 28.83 8.03
N GLY A 391 -55.72 28.82 8.40
CA GLY A 391 -55.09 27.68 9.03
C GLY A 391 -55.51 27.57 10.50
N ARG A 392 -55.79 26.35 10.97
CA ARG A 392 -56.08 26.07 12.39
C ARG A 392 -55.11 25.03 12.90
N ILE A 393 -54.10 25.49 13.64
CA ILE A 393 -53.04 24.63 14.18
C ILE A 393 -53.43 24.24 15.60
N ASP A 394 -53.50 22.94 15.86
CA ASP A 394 -53.89 22.36 17.15
C ASP A 394 -52.68 22.16 18.05
N LYS A 395 -51.71 21.40 17.57
CA LYS A 395 -50.48 21.08 18.31
C LYS A 395 -49.34 20.76 17.36
N VAL A 396 -48.15 20.82 17.92
CA VAL A 396 -46.91 20.37 17.31
C VAL A 396 -46.35 19.24 18.16
N SER A 397 -46.19 18.07 17.57
CA SER A 397 -45.62 16.88 18.20
C SER A 397 -44.21 16.66 17.70
N PHE A 398 -43.26 16.57 18.62
CA PHE A 398 -41.87 16.22 18.37
C PHE A 398 -41.69 14.75 18.75
N ILE A 399 -41.54 13.92 17.73
CA ILE A 399 -41.48 12.47 17.87
C ILE A 399 -40.00 12.09 17.96
N ASP A 400 -39.55 11.84 19.19
CA ASP A 400 -38.21 11.34 19.48
C ASP A 400 -37.97 10.02 18.76
N GLN A 401 -36.84 9.88 18.09
CA GLN A 401 -36.44 8.63 17.44
C GLN A 401 -35.70 7.67 18.39
N THR A 402 -35.36 8.09 19.62
CA THR A 402 -34.52 7.28 20.53
C THR A 402 -35.31 6.35 21.46
N ILE A 403 -36.06 5.41 20.90
CA ILE A 403 -36.01 4.01 21.35
C ILE A 403 -36.30 3.13 20.13
N GLU A 404 -35.32 2.96 19.26
CA GLU A 404 -35.40 1.93 18.23
C GLU A 404 -35.57 0.57 18.93
N SER A 405 -36.65 -0.12 18.56
CA SER A 405 -36.63 -1.56 18.66
C SER A 405 -35.48 -2.06 17.78
N GLN A 406 -34.81 -3.12 18.18
CA GLN A 406 -33.64 -3.58 17.44
C GLN A 406 -34.09 -4.50 16.32
N ALA A 407 -33.65 -4.23 15.08
CA ALA A 407 -33.70 -5.21 14.00
C ALA A 407 -32.78 -6.36 14.44
N MET A 408 -33.36 -7.51 14.79
CA MET A 408 -32.64 -8.55 15.51
C MET A 408 -32.76 -9.90 14.80
N ILE A 409 -31.67 -10.66 14.83
CA ILE A 409 -31.65 -11.99 14.24
C ILE A 409 -32.38 -13.01 15.13
N PHE A 410 -33.41 -13.63 14.56
CA PHE A 410 -34.16 -14.74 15.13
C PHE A 410 -33.80 -16.06 14.44
N ASP A 411 -33.71 -17.15 15.20
CA ASP A 411 -33.38 -18.49 14.69
C ASP A 411 -34.66 -19.34 14.63
N THR A 412 -35.17 -19.55 13.42
CA THR A 412 -36.44 -20.26 13.17
C THR A 412 -36.37 -21.76 13.51
N ASP A 413 -35.17 -22.33 13.63
CA ASP A 413 -34.91 -23.71 14.05
C ASP A 413 -34.81 -23.86 15.58
N ASN A 414 -34.61 -22.75 16.31
CA ASN A 414 -34.41 -22.72 17.75
C ASN A 414 -35.18 -21.56 18.41
N ILE A 415 -36.50 -21.68 18.34
CA ILE A 415 -37.50 -20.72 18.83
C ILE A 415 -37.27 -20.29 20.29
N SER A 416 -37.44 -19.00 20.57
CA SER A 416 -37.53 -18.42 21.91
C SER A 416 -38.65 -17.38 21.99
N GLY A 417 -38.73 -16.57 23.06
CA GLY A 417 -39.64 -15.41 23.12
C GLY A 417 -41.14 -15.69 23.29
N GLY A 418 -41.64 -16.78 22.73
CA GLY A 418 -43.08 -17.04 22.59
C GLY A 418 -43.52 -17.23 21.14
N ASP A 419 -42.64 -16.98 20.18
CA ASP A 419 -42.94 -16.89 18.73
C ASP A 419 -42.86 -18.27 18.06
N SER A 420 -43.74 -19.18 18.50
CA SER A 420 -43.76 -20.58 18.04
C SER A 420 -44.28 -20.77 16.61
N ASP A 421 -44.86 -19.72 16.06
CA ASP A 421 -45.44 -19.51 14.75
C ASP A 421 -44.41 -19.06 13.70
N LEU A 422 -43.26 -18.53 14.12
CA LEU A 422 -42.09 -18.27 13.25
C LEU A 422 -41.27 -19.53 12.87
N SER A 423 -41.73 -20.75 13.17
CA SER A 423 -40.96 -21.99 12.94
C SER A 423 -41.08 -22.53 11.51
N VAL A 424 -40.41 -21.87 10.57
CA VAL A 424 -40.40 -22.26 9.14
C VAL A 424 -39.20 -23.14 8.72
N GLY A 425 -38.15 -23.20 9.54
CA GLY A 425 -36.97 -24.05 9.30
C GLY A 425 -36.01 -23.51 8.22
N ASP A 426 -35.95 -22.19 8.08
CA ASP A 426 -35.14 -21.46 7.09
C ASP A 426 -33.87 -20.86 7.69
N GLY A 427 -33.51 -21.25 8.92
CA GLY A 427 -32.35 -20.71 9.62
C GLY A 427 -32.65 -19.36 10.25
N ASN A 428 -31.79 -18.37 10.02
CA ASN A 428 -31.85 -17.08 10.68
C ASN A 428 -32.59 -16.04 9.84
N VAL A 429 -33.48 -15.29 10.47
CA VAL A 429 -34.36 -14.28 9.86
C VAL A 429 -34.31 -12.98 10.65
N LEU A 430 -34.77 -11.87 10.08
CA LEU A 430 -34.80 -10.57 10.74
C LEU A 430 -36.19 -10.27 11.31
N ILE A 431 -36.24 -9.97 12.60
CA ILE A 431 -37.45 -9.54 13.32
C ILE A 431 -37.28 -8.14 13.90
N ILE A 432 -38.40 -7.55 14.34
CA ILE A 432 -38.39 -6.36 15.19
C ILE A 432 -38.43 -6.83 16.65
N SER A 433 -37.31 -6.73 17.37
CA SER A 433 -37.30 -7.10 18.80
C SER A 433 -38.11 -6.10 19.62
N GLU A 434 -39.16 -6.58 20.29
CA GLU A 434 -40.04 -5.71 21.09
C GLU A 434 -39.44 -5.34 22.46
N ASP A 435 -38.61 -6.22 23.03
CA ASP A 435 -38.03 -6.05 24.37
C ASP A 435 -36.52 -5.72 24.39
N ASN A 436 -35.88 -5.73 23.22
CA ASN A 436 -34.45 -5.50 22.99
C ASN A 436 -33.53 -6.47 23.78
N ASP A 437 -33.99 -7.69 24.12
CA ASP A 437 -33.19 -8.73 24.76
C ASP A 437 -32.56 -9.67 23.71
N SER A 438 -31.32 -9.35 23.31
CA SER A 438 -30.49 -10.20 22.43
C SER A 438 -30.35 -11.67 22.88
N SER A 439 -30.58 -11.99 24.16
CA SER A 439 -30.52 -13.37 24.64
C SER A 439 -31.82 -14.15 24.41
N ASP A 440 -32.92 -13.43 24.22
CA ASP A 440 -34.26 -13.94 23.98
C ASP A 440 -34.97 -13.13 22.86
N PRO A 441 -34.45 -13.14 21.61
CA PRO A 441 -35.09 -12.41 20.52
C PRO A 441 -36.55 -12.85 20.37
N ASP A 442 -37.47 -11.87 20.38
CA ASP A 442 -38.91 -12.07 20.32
C ASP A 442 -39.65 -10.97 19.53
N ASP A 443 -40.76 -11.34 18.88
CA ASP A 443 -41.69 -10.43 18.17
C ASP A 443 -43.13 -10.81 18.51
N ASN A 444 -43.48 -10.69 19.79
CA ASN A 444 -44.69 -11.29 20.37
C ASN A 444 -45.96 -10.44 20.20
N GLY A 445 -46.18 -9.90 18.98
CA GLY A 445 -47.51 -9.62 18.47
C GLY A 445 -47.96 -8.17 18.30
N LYS A 446 -47.07 -7.17 18.22
CA LYS A 446 -47.48 -5.80 17.79
C LYS A 446 -47.01 -5.44 16.39
N GLY A 447 -45.97 -6.08 15.87
CA GLY A 447 -45.36 -5.71 14.58
C GLY A 447 -44.55 -4.41 14.68
N GLY A 448 -44.43 -3.68 13.58
CA GLY A 448 -43.64 -2.46 13.50
C GLY A 448 -43.13 -2.16 12.10
N THR A 449 -42.19 -1.23 11.99
CA THR A 449 -41.54 -0.88 10.72
C THR A 449 -40.08 -1.27 10.73
N LEU A 450 -39.66 -2.10 9.78
CA LEU A 450 -38.27 -2.26 9.39
C LEU A 450 -37.98 -1.27 8.25
N THR A 451 -36.91 -0.49 8.36
CA THR A 451 -36.48 0.44 7.31
C THR A 451 -35.14 0.00 6.76
N PHE A 452 -35.03 -0.04 5.43
CA PHE A 452 -33.79 -0.22 4.69
C PHE A 452 -33.51 1.10 3.96
N ASP A 453 -32.47 1.81 4.39
CA ASP A 453 -31.99 3.03 3.76
C ASP A 453 -30.79 2.67 2.87
N PHE A 454 -30.88 2.97 1.58
CA PHE A 454 -29.85 2.69 0.59
C PHE A 454 -28.98 3.93 0.39
N ASP A 455 -27.66 3.76 0.37
CA ASP A 455 -26.70 4.86 0.19
C ASP A 455 -26.90 5.56 -1.17
N ASP A 456 -27.23 4.77 -2.20
CA ASP A 456 -27.57 5.23 -3.55
C ASP A 456 -28.95 4.68 -4.00
N PRO A 457 -29.73 5.43 -4.81
CA PRO A 457 -31.04 4.95 -5.29
C PRO A 457 -30.93 3.68 -6.14
N THR A 458 -31.63 2.61 -5.75
CA THR A 458 -31.50 1.25 -6.32
C THR A 458 -32.83 0.69 -6.84
N ASN A 459 -32.80 -0.38 -7.64
CA ASN A 459 -33.99 -1.17 -7.96
C ASN A 459 -34.20 -2.28 -6.92
N VAL A 460 -35.41 -2.46 -6.40
CA VAL A 460 -35.73 -3.51 -5.41
C VAL A 460 -36.68 -4.52 -6.04
N SER A 461 -36.29 -5.79 -6.13
CA SER A 461 -37.08 -6.82 -6.82
C SER A 461 -38.05 -7.54 -5.90
N SER A 462 -37.61 -8.01 -4.74
CA SER A 462 -38.41 -8.91 -3.90
C SER A 462 -37.91 -9.00 -2.46
N ILE A 463 -38.77 -9.42 -1.53
CA ILE A 463 -38.41 -9.75 -0.14
C ILE A 463 -39.20 -10.97 0.34
N VAL A 464 -38.63 -11.80 1.21
CA VAL A 464 -39.38 -12.89 1.87
C VAL A 464 -39.99 -12.37 3.16
N VAL A 465 -41.28 -12.66 3.35
CA VAL A 465 -42.02 -12.39 4.58
C VAL A 465 -42.47 -13.71 5.22
N ILE A 466 -42.49 -13.75 6.54
CA ILE A 466 -42.75 -14.93 7.34
C ILE A 466 -43.76 -14.59 8.42
N ASP A 467 -44.77 -15.45 8.57
CA ASP A 467 -45.75 -15.39 9.67
C ASP A 467 -46.58 -14.10 9.75
N THR A 468 -46.83 -13.45 8.60
CA THR A 468 -47.53 -12.16 8.52
C THR A 468 -49.06 -12.31 8.49
N GLU A 469 -49.64 -12.94 9.50
CA GLU A 469 -51.07 -13.28 9.56
C GLU A 469 -52.00 -12.05 9.69
N GLU A 470 -51.54 -11.00 10.38
CA GLU A 470 -52.19 -9.68 10.42
C GLU A 470 -52.02 -8.87 9.14
N GLY A 471 -51.10 -9.26 8.26
CA GLY A 471 -50.73 -8.52 7.06
C GLY A 471 -49.78 -7.35 7.35
N GLY A 472 -49.81 -6.35 6.47
CA GLY A 472 -48.92 -5.21 6.50
C GLY A 472 -48.73 -4.60 5.12
N GLU A 473 -47.78 -3.68 4.99
CA GLU A 473 -47.53 -2.93 3.75
C GLU A 473 -46.03 -2.65 3.57
N ILE A 474 -45.53 -2.72 2.33
CA ILE A 474 -44.15 -2.39 1.97
C ILE A 474 -44.16 -1.14 1.10
N ASN A 475 -43.54 -0.06 1.60
CA ASN A 475 -43.51 1.26 0.96
C ASN A 475 -42.10 1.60 0.46
N ALA A 476 -41.97 2.09 -0.77
CA ALA A 476 -40.69 2.50 -1.36
C ALA A 476 -40.66 4.00 -1.65
N TYR A 477 -39.56 4.67 -1.31
CA TYR A 477 -39.38 6.12 -1.44
C TYR A 477 -38.13 6.47 -2.26
N ASP A 478 -38.19 7.59 -2.98
CA ASP A 478 -37.06 8.16 -3.73
C ASP A 478 -36.14 9.01 -2.82
N ALA A 479 -35.01 9.46 -3.37
CA ALA A 479 -34.02 10.30 -2.67
C ALA A 479 -34.57 11.65 -2.17
N ASP A 480 -35.67 12.13 -2.77
CA ASP A 480 -36.36 13.35 -2.36
C ASP A 480 -37.41 13.09 -1.25
N GLY A 481 -37.61 11.80 -0.87
CA GLY A 481 -38.55 11.35 0.14
C GLY A 481 -39.98 11.15 -0.36
N ASN A 482 -40.21 11.11 -1.68
CA ASN A 482 -41.54 10.85 -2.25
C ASN A 482 -41.81 9.35 -2.35
N LEU A 483 -43.05 8.94 -2.09
CA LEU A 483 -43.49 7.56 -2.28
C LEU A 483 -43.53 7.20 -3.77
N ILE A 484 -42.76 6.19 -4.16
CA ILE A 484 -42.68 5.64 -5.53
C ILE A 484 -43.74 4.55 -5.73
N GLY A 485 -43.97 3.72 -4.70
CA GLY A 485 -44.91 2.61 -4.77
C GLY A 485 -45.12 1.91 -3.43
N SER A 486 -46.17 1.10 -3.37
CA SER A 486 -46.52 0.28 -2.20
C SER A 486 -47.06 -1.10 -2.60
N VAL A 487 -46.73 -2.14 -1.84
CA VAL A 487 -47.25 -3.52 -1.97
C VAL A 487 -47.81 -4.01 -0.63
N ASP A 488 -49.03 -4.54 -0.64
CA ASP A 488 -49.62 -5.22 0.53
C ASP A 488 -48.88 -6.53 0.85
N ILE A 489 -48.57 -6.75 2.12
CA ILE A 489 -48.01 -8.01 2.61
C ILE A 489 -49.13 -9.06 2.68
N PRO A 490 -48.94 -10.27 2.11
CA PRO A 490 -49.97 -11.30 2.14
C PRO A 490 -50.25 -11.79 3.58
N ASN A 491 -51.52 -12.01 3.90
CA ASN A 491 -51.92 -12.65 5.16
C ASN A 491 -51.56 -14.14 5.13
N LEU A 492 -50.48 -14.50 5.82
CA LEU A 492 -49.97 -15.87 5.91
C LEU A 492 -50.67 -16.67 7.04
N GLN A 493 -50.45 -17.99 7.07
CA GLN A 493 -50.83 -18.83 8.21
C GLN A 493 -49.59 -19.10 9.08
N ASP A 494 -49.79 -19.51 10.34
CA ASP A 494 -48.71 -19.86 11.24
C ASP A 494 -47.71 -20.83 10.58
N ASN A 495 -46.41 -20.57 10.73
CA ASN A 495 -45.31 -21.37 10.18
C ASN A 495 -45.29 -21.43 8.64
N THR A 496 -45.70 -20.35 7.98
CA THR A 496 -45.57 -20.21 6.52
C THR A 496 -44.78 -18.96 6.14
N LYS A 497 -44.23 -18.97 4.93
CA LYS A 497 -43.52 -17.86 4.31
C LYS A 497 -44.05 -17.60 2.91
N ALA A 498 -43.82 -16.39 2.41
CA ALA A 498 -44.04 -16.05 1.01
C ALA A 498 -42.98 -15.06 0.54
N THR A 499 -42.61 -15.14 -0.74
CA THR A 499 -41.86 -14.08 -1.41
C THR A 499 -42.84 -13.02 -1.90
N VAL A 500 -42.59 -11.77 -1.56
CA VAL A 500 -43.33 -10.60 -2.03
C VAL A 500 -42.52 -9.95 -3.15
N ASP A 501 -43.08 -9.93 -4.36
CA ASP A 501 -42.49 -9.22 -5.48
C ASP A 501 -42.80 -7.73 -5.38
N LEU A 502 -41.75 -6.91 -5.43
CA LEU A 502 -41.79 -5.46 -5.25
C LEU A 502 -41.65 -4.74 -6.59
N GLY A 503 -40.57 -5.02 -7.33
CA GLY A 503 -40.31 -4.46 -8.66
C GLY A 503 -40.27 -2.93 -8.71
N PHE A 504 -39.72 -2.30 -7.68
CA PHE A 504 -39.60 -0.84 -7.58
C PHE A 504 -38.26 -0.36 -8.15
N GLU A 505 -38.25 0.79 -8.82
CA GLU A 505 -37.04 1.41 -9.39
C GLU A 505 -36.70 2.71 -8.65
N GLY A 506 -35.39 3.00 -8.48
CA GLY A 506 -34.91 4.26 -7.89
C GLY A 506 -35.25 4.45 -6.40
N VAL A 507 -35.32 3.37 -5.64
CA VAL A 507 -35.60 3.32 -4.21
C VAL A 507 -34.38 3.77 -3.43
N SER A 508 -34.49 4.86 -2.69
CA SER A 508 -33.49 5.25 -1.68
C SER A 508 -33.86 4.78 -0.28
N LYS A 509 -35.13 4.45 -0.06
CA LYS A 509 -35.61 3.96 1.23
C LYS A 509 -36.79 3.00 1.06
N LEU A 510 -36.73 1.85 1.72
CA LEU A 510 -37.80 0.85 1.77
C LEU A 510 -38.29 0.66 3.22
N GLU A 511 -39.58 0.85 3.45
CA GLU A 511 -40.23 0.61 4.75
C GLU A 511 -41.11 -0.64 4.67
N VAL A 512 -40.78 -1.68 5.44
CA VAL A 512 -41.61 -2.87 5.63
C VAL A 512 -42.40 -2.71 6.92
N VAL A 513 -43.71 -2.47 6.78
CA VAL A 513 -44.64 -2.27 7.89
C VAL A 513 -45.38 -3.57 8.16
N LEU A 514 -45.15 -4.16 9.33
CA LEU A 514 -45.84 -5.35 9.83
C LEU A 514 -46.95 -4.92 10.79
N ASP A 515 -48.20 -5.33 10.52
CA ASP A 515 -49.36 -4.97 11.35
C ASP A 515 -49.47 -5.81 12.65
N GLY A 516 -48.75 -6.93 12.69
CA GLY A 516 -48.66 -7.88 13.81
C GLY A 516 -47.29 -8.56 13.82
N SER A 517 -47.16 -9.68 14.51
CA SER A 517 -45.89 -10.45 14.54
C SER A 517 -45.48 -10.88 13.13
N GLY A 518 -44.19 -10.87 12.85
CA GLY A 518 -43.66 -11.33 11.57
C GLY A 518 -42.16 -11.14 11.42
N ALA A 519 -41.59 -11.84 10.43
CA ALA A 519 -40.17 -11.71 10.10
C ALA A 519 -39.97 -11.48 8.60
N VAL A 520 -38.78 -10.98 8.25
CA VAL A 520 -38.33 -10.85 6.87
C VAL A 520 -36.99 -11.56 6.63
N ASP A 521 -36.76 -11.99 5.40
CA ASP A 521 -35.51 -12.57 4.93
C ASP A 521 -35.31 -12.28 3.42
N ASP A 522 -34.12 -12.55 2.91
CA ASP A 522 -33.80 -12.59 1.48
C ASP A 522 -34.32 -11.36 0.68
N LEU A 523 -34.00 -10.13 1.13
CA LEU A 523 -34.25 -8.92 0.34
C LEU A 523 -33.33 -8.88 -0.87
N CYS A 524 -33.91 -8.74 -2.07
CA CYS A 524 -33.21 -8.64 -3.34
C CYS A 524 -33.28 -7.22 -3.89
N TYR A 525 -32.12 -6.59 -4.07
CA TYR A 525 -31.97 -5.24 -4.62
C TYR A 525 -30.79 -5.16 -5.57
N ASP A 526 -30.83 -4.23 -6.50
CA ASP A 526 -29.86 -3.99 -7.56
C ASP A 526 -28.78 -3.06 -7.03
N ASP A 527 -27.65 -3.60 -6.56
CA ASP A 527 -26.67 -2.77 -5.87
C ASP A 527 -25.93 -1.78 -6.79
N ASP A 528 -26.28 -1.67 -8.08
CA ASP A 528 -25.58 -0.89 -9.13
C ASP A 528 -24.05 -1.21 -9.24
N ASP A 529 -23.54 -2.11 -8.38
CA ASP A 529 -22.16 -2.54 -8.20
C ASP A 529 -21.96 -4.03 -8.61
N GLY A 530 -23.04 -4.68 -9.05
CA GLY A 530 -23.05 -6.06 -9.52
C GLY A 530 -22.31 -6.23 -10.86
N PRO A 531 -21.58 -7.35 -11.09
CA PRO A 531 -20.50 -7.36 -12.09
C PRO A 531 -20.91 -7.31 -13.57
N ASN A 532 -22.19 -7.21 -13.93
CA ASN A 532 -22.67 -7.32 -15.33
C ASN A 532 -24.01 -6.60 -15.60
N ASP A 533 -24.22 -5.43 -15.02
CA ASP A 533 -25.27 -4.52 -15.45
C ASP A 533 -24.75 -3.64 -16.61
N GLY A 534 -25.50 -3.56 -17.71
CA GLY A 534 -25.04 -2.92 -18.96
C GLY A 534 -25.23 -1.39 -19.01
N ASN A 535 -25.51 -0.73 -17.89
CA ASN A 535 -25.75 0.71 -17.82
C ASN A 535 -25.00 1.45 -16.69
N ASP A 536 -24.34 0.75 -15.76
CA ASP A 536 -23.18 1.32 -15.06
C ASP A 536 -22.11 1.67 -16.12
N PRO A 537 -21.49 2.87 -16.13
CA PRO A 537 -20.18 3.03 -16.75
C PRO A 537 -19.16 2.23 -15.94
N MET A 538 -19.34 0.90 -15.86
CA MET A 538 -18.47 -0.17 -15.41
C MET A 538 -17.25 0.45 -14.77
N THR A 539 -17.22 0.58 -13.44
CA THR A 539 -16.14 1.36 -12.85
C THR A 539 -14.79 0.69 -13.13
N ALA A 540 -13.82 1.49 -13.55
CA ALA A 540 -12.47 1.04 -13.77
C ALA A 540 -11.76 0.90 -12.41
N GLN A 541 -10.74 0.06 -12.39
CA GLN A 541 -9.84 -0.05 -11.25
C GLN A 541 -8.39 0.00 -11.70
N LEU A 542 -7.57 0.55 -10.84
CA LEU A 542 -6.16 0.83 -11.08
C LEU A 542 -5.33 0.42 -9.88
N GLY A 543 -4.28 -0.35 -10.10
CA GLY A 543 -3.38 -0.73 -9.02
C GLY A 543 -2.33 -1.74 -9.46
N ASP A 544 -1.89 -2.50 -8.47
CA ASP A 544 -1.02 -3.68 -8.47
C ASP A 544 -0.05 -3.57 -7.30
N THR A 545 1.24 -3.23 -7.51
CA THR A 545 2.24 -3.44 -6.46
C THR A 545 3.37 -2.40 -6.42
N LEU A 546 3.68 -1.89 -5.23
CA LEU A 546 5.00 -1.33 -4.90
C LEU A 546 5.91 -2.49 -4.46
N PHE A 547 7.04 -2.71 -5.14
CA PHE A 547 7.95 -3.81 -4.88
C PHE A 547 9.38 -3.33 -4.61
N VAL A 548 10.19 -4.17 -3.98
CA VAL A 548 11.63 -3.93 -3.85
C VAL A 548 12.33 -4.67 -4.98
N ASP A 549 13.03 -3.92 -5.81
CA ASP A 549 13.89 -4.38 -6.89
C ASP A 549 15.31 -4.54 -6.33
N ALA A 550 15.60 -5.72 -5.78
CA ALA A 550 16.84 -5.97 -5.06
C ALA A 550 18.01 -6.26 -6.01
N ASP A 551 17.75 -6.78 -7.22
CA ASP A 551 18.76 -7.00 -8.26
C ASP A 551 18.86 -5.87 -9.29
N ARG A 552 18.06 -4.80 -9.12
CA ARG A 552 18.06 -3.56 -9.91
C ARG A 552 17.76 -3.79 -11.39
N ASP A 553 17.03 -4.85 -11.73
CA ASP A 553 16.72 -5.19 -13.11
C ASP A 553 15.50 -4.44 -13.66
N GLY A 554 14.82 -3.66 -12.81
CA GLY A 554 13.63 -2.88 -13.14
C GLY A 554 12.33 -3.67 -13.08
N ARG A 555 12.35 -4.91 -12.58
CA ARG A 555 11.23 -5.86 -12.68
C ARG A 555 10.91 -6.53 -11.35
N GLN A 556 9.68 -6.98 -11.25
CA GLN A 556 9.23 -7.84 -10.17
C GLN A 556 9.87 -9.23 -10.29
N GLY A 557 10.29 -9.79 -9.15
CA GLY A 557 10.88 -11.13 -9.10
C GLY A 557 11.55 -11.44 -7.77
N ASP A 558 11.92 -10.39 -7.04
CA ASP A 558 12.53 -10.49 -5.72
C ASP A 558 11.53 -10.70 -4.59
N ALA A 559 12.06 -11.11 -3.44
CA ALA A 559 11.23 -11.36 -2.26
C ALA A 559 10.60 -10.05 -1.73
N VAL A 560 9.27 -10.05 -1.62
CA VAL A 560 8.49 -8.95 -1.04
C VAL A 560 9.01 -8.58 0.35
N ASN A 561 9.38 -7.31 0.54
CA ASN A 561 9.93 -6.78 1.79
C ASN A 561 8.90 -5.88 2.49
N ALA A 562 8.99 -5.78 3.82
CA ALA A 562 8.13 -4.96 4.67
C ALA A 562 8.22 -3.44 4.39
N VAL A 563 9.26 -2.98 3.70
CA VAL A 563 9.46 -1.54 3.40
C VAL A 563 8.45 -1.02 2.37
N ALA A 564 7.90 -1.88 1.54
CA ALA A 564 6.87 -1.51 0.59
C ALA A 564 5.49 -1.30 1.22
N ALA A 565 5.34 -1.47 2.55
CA ALA A 565 4.07 -1.34 3.26
C ALA A 565 3.87 0.05 3.87
N GLY A 566 2.66 0.58 3.79
CA GLY A 566 2.27 1.87 4.39
C GLY A 566 2.78 3.09 3.64
N VAL A 567 3.23 2.94 2.38
CA VAL A 567 3.62 4.04 1.51
C VAL A 567 2.36 4.67 0.92
N THR A 568 2.24 5.99 0.99
CA THR A 568 1.10 6.69 0.39
C THR A 568 1.23 6.68 -1.12
N VAL A 569 0.14 6.37 -1.79
CA VAL A 569 -0.01 6.42 -3.24
C VAL A 569 -1.15 7.39 -3.53
N TYR A 570 -0.96 8.33 -4.44
CA TYR A 570 -1.99 9.30 -4.85
C TYR A 570 -2.48 8.96 -6.25
N LEU A 571 -3.80 9.01 -6.42
CA LEU A 571 -4.42 9.05 -7.73
C LEU A 571 -4.60 10.50 -8.14
N LEU A 572 -4.07 10.87 -9.31
CA LEU A 572 -4.16 12.21 -9.86
C LEU A 572 -5.06 12.24 -11.11
N ASP A 573 -5.76 13.35 -11.31
CA ASP A 573 -6.52 13.62 -12.54
C ASP A 573 -5.62 14.00 -13.72
N ALA A 574 -6.21 14.23 -14.90
CA ALA A 574 -5.51 14.64 -16.11
C ALA A 574 -4.76 15.98 -16.00
N ASP A 575 -5.13 16.83 -15.04
CA ASP A 575 -4.49 18.10 -14.72
C ASP A 575 -3.45 17.97 -13.57
N GLN A 576 -3.18 16.74 -13.11
CA GLN A 576 -2.31 16.36 -11.98
C GLN A 576 -2.77 16.89 -10.61
N ASN A 577 -4.07 17.10 -10.40
CA ASN A 577 -4.62 17.33 -9.06
C ASN A 577 -4.89 16.00 -8.35
N VAL A 578 -4.64 15.94 -7.05
CA VAL A 578 -4.95 14.77 -6.21
C VAL A 578 -6.46 14.58 -6.13
N LEU A 579 -6.93 13.40 -6.52
CA LEU A 579 -8.32 12.96 -6.37
C LEU A 579 -8.51 12.14 -5.09
N GLN A 580 -7.64 11.14 -4.91
CA GLN A 580 -7.70 10.15 -3.84
C GLN A 580 -6.28 9.76 -3.42
N SER A 581 -6.16 9.11 -2.27
CA SER A 581 -4.91 8.51 -1.79
C SER A 581 -5.18 7.16 -1.14
N GLN A 582 -4.26 6.23 -1.31
CA GLN A 582 -4.23 4.94 -0.65
C GLN A 582 -2.89 4.72 0.06
N THR A 583 -2.83 3.74 0.94
CA THR A 583 -1.55 3.25 1.49
C THR A 583 -1.33 1.81 1.09
N THR A 584 -0.13 1.50 0.61
CA THR A 584 0.23 0.12 0.24
C THR A 584 0.07 -0.84 1.41
N ALA A 585 -0.45 -2.03 1.13
CA ALA A 585 -0.65 -3.09 2.12
C ALA A 585 0.69 -3.74 2.54
N ALA A 586 0.64 -4.68 3.48
CA ALA A 586 1.84 -5.36 4.01
C ALA A 586 2.68 -6.09 2.94
N ASN A 587 2.06 -6.46 1.83
CA ASN A 587 2.65 -7.10 0.66
C ASN A 587 2.97 -6.10 -0.48
N GLY A 588 2.87 -4.79 -0.25
CA GLY A 588 3.14 -3.75 -1.24
C GLY A 588 1.96 -3.42 -2.17
N THR A 589 0.85 -4.15 -2.10
CA THR A 589 -0.26 -3.94 -3.04
C THR A 589 -1.08 -2.70 -2.70
N TYR A 590 -1.61 -2.03 -3.72
CA TYR A 590 -2.58 -0.95 -3.59
C TYR A 590 -3.64 -1.06 -4.69
N LEU A 591 -4.81 -0.47 -4.43
CA LEU A 591 -5.93 -0.49 -5.37
C LEU A 591 -6.73 0.81 -5.23
N PHE A 592 -6.98 1.45 -6.37
CA PHE A 592 -8.01 2.45 -6.56
C PHE A 592 -9.13 1.81 -7.38
N ASP A 593 -10.28 1.63 -6.79
CA ASP A 593 -11.50 1.12 -7.40
C ASP A 593 -12.48 2.26 -7.66
N ASN A 594 -13.64 1.93 -8.23
CA ASN A 594 -14.73 2.88 -8.47
C ASN A 594 -14.33 4.10 -9.32
N LEU A 595 -13.42 3.90 -10.29
CA LEU A 595 -12.91 4.98 -11.13
C LEU A 595 -13.74 5.14 -12.40
N ALA A 596 -14.20 6.36 -12.67
CA ALA A 596 -14.78 6.67 -13.97
C ALA A 596 -13.74 6.49 -15.10
N ALA A 597 -14.17 6.11 -16.30
CA ALA A 597 -13.30 6.09 -17.46
C ALA A 597 -12.67 7.48 -17.71
N GLY A 598 -11.36 7.52 -17.88
CA GLY A 598 -10.62 8.78 -17.86
C GLY A 598 -9.11 8.62 -17.99
N THR A 599 -8.40 9.74 -17.90
CA THR A 599 -6.94 9.75 -17.86
C THR A 599 -6.50 10.07 -16.44
N TYR A 600 -5.62 9.22 -15.90
CA TYR A 600 -5.10 9.30 -14.54
C TYR A 600 -3.58 9.23 -14.52
N PHE A 601 -3.01 9.61 -13.38
CA PHE A 601 -1.63 9.32 -13.00
C PHE A 601 -1.61 8.72 -11.60
N VAL A 602 -0.59 7.91 -11.33
CA VAL A 602 -0.31 7.40 -9.99
C VAL A 602 1.01 8.01 -9.52
N ASP A 603 1.01 8.56 -8.31
CA ASP A 603 2.17 9.22 -7.70
C ASP A 603 2.47 8.57 -6.34
N PHE A 604 3.66 8.01 -6.18
CA PHE A 604 4.08 7.32 -4.96
C PHE A 604 4.93 8.26 -4.11
N ASP A 605 4.62 8.34 -2.81
CA ASP A 605 5.47 9.06 -1.86
C ASP A 605 6.90 8.50 -1.85
N GLU A 606 7.88 9.39 -1.67
CA GLU A 606 9.29 9.03 -1.50
C GLU A 606 9.47 8.11 -0.28
N VAL A 607 10.23 7.03 -0.45
CA VAL A 607 10.52 6.05 0.59
C VAL A 607 11.94 6.26 1.10
N ALA A 608 12.08 6.71 2.35
CA ALA A 608 13.39 7.07 2.91
C ALA A 608 14.42 5.92 2.79
N GLY A 609 15.55 6.19 2.14
CA GLY A 609 16.63 5.22 1.91
C GLY A 609 16.45 4.37 0.64
N PHE A 610 15.50 4.72 -0.22
CA PHE A 610 15.21 4.04 -1.48
C PHE A 610 14.96 5.06 -2.60
N ASP A 611 15.47 4.76 -3.79
CA ASP A 611 15.14 5.43 -5.04
C ASP A 611 14.14 4.56 -5.84
N PHE A 612 13.42 5.16 -6.79
CA PHE A 612 12.65 4.39 -7.76
C PHE A 612 13.55 3.79 -8.84
N THR A 613 13.30 2.52 -9.18
CA THR A 613 14.07 1.79 -10.20
C THR A 613 13.82 2.29 -11.61
N THR A 614 14.50 1.70 -12.60
CA THR A 614 14.34 2.04 -14.00
C THR A 614 12.92 1.74 -14.49
N GLN A 615 12.26 2.77 -15.00
CA GLN A 615 10.91 2.70 -15.56
C GLN A 615 10.84 1.88 -16.87
N ASN A 616 9.75 1.13 -17.05
CA ASN A 616 9.31 0.47 -18.28
C ASN A 616 10.33 -0.55 -18.86
N VAL A 617 10.96 -1.36 -17.99
CA VAL A 617 11.95 -2.36 -18.41
C VAL A 617 11.30 -3.68 -18.82
N GLY A 618 11.14 -3.84 -20.14
CA GLY A 618 10.74 -5.11 -20.74
C GLY A 618 9.27 -5.18 -21.14
N ASP A 619 8.56 -6.19 -20.63
CA ASP A 619 7.11 -6.37 -20.84
C ASP A 619 6.36 -5.60 -19.75
N THR A 620 5.19 -5.06 -20.09
CA THR A 620 4.36 -4.19 -19.24
C THR A 620 3.72 -4.87 -18.01
N ILE A 621 4.08 -6.12 -17.71
CA ILE A 621 3.56 -6.84 -16.54
C ILE A 621 4.76 -7.07 -15.64
N GLY A 622 4.70 -6.52 -14.43
CA GLY A 622 5.76 -6.61 -13.45
C GLY A 622 7.01 -5.81 -13.80
N ASP A 623 6.88 -4.71 -14.54
CA ASP A 623 7.91 -3.68 -14.68
C ASP A 623 7.56 -2.46 -13.81
N SER A 624 8.53 -1.64 -13.42
CA SER A 624 8.20 -0.37 -12.75
C SER A 624 7.63 0.63 -13.75
N ASN A 625 6.49 1.27 -13.46
CA ASN A 625 5.84 2.22 -14.36
C ASN A 625 6.00 3.68 -13.93
N VAL A 626 6.77 3.95 -12.89
CA VAL A 626 7.02 5.30 -12.35
C VAL A 626 8.39 5.83 -12.70
N ASP A 627 8.49 7.16 -12.84
CA ASP A 627 9.76 7.84 -13.03
C ASP A 627 10.56 7.95 -11.71
N ALA A 628 11.72 8.60 -11.77
CA ALA A 628 12.60 8.76 -10.60
C ALA A 628 11.98 9.58 -9.45
N ASN A 629 10.87 10.27 -9.66
CA ASN A 629 10.14 11.00 -8.62
C ASN A 629 8.91 10.24 -8.12
N GLY A 630 8.66 9.01 -8.60
CA GLY A 630 7.49 8.21 -8.20
C GLY A 630 6.24 8.43 -9.04
N LEU A 631 6.32 9.21 -10.13
CA LEU A 631 5.15 9.55 -10.96
C LEU A 631 5.04 8.63 -12.19
N SER A 632 3.86 8.07 -12.43
CA SER A 632 3.57 7.25 -13.61
C SER A 632 3.51 8.07 -14.90
N GLU A 633 3.56 7.39 -16.06
CA GLU A 633 3.03 7.99 -17.30
C GLU A 633 1.49 8.11 -17.25
N ALA A 634 0.90 8.79 -18.23
CA ALA A 634 -0.56 8.96 -18.31
C ALA A 634 -1.26 7.61 -18.59
N ILE A 635 -2.14 7.21 -17.68
CA ILE A 635 -2.92 5.97 -17.76
C ILE A 635 -4.31 6.31 -18.27
N ASN A 636 -4.73 5.69 -19.38
CA ASN A 636 -6.08 5.88 -19.91
C ASN A 636 -6.91 4.65 -19.57
N LEU A 637 -7.90 4.82 -18.69
CA LEU A 637 -8.83 3.76 -18.31
C LEU A 637 -10.10 3.86 -19.15
N ALA A 638 -10.44 2.75 -19.81
CA ALA A 638 -11.75 2.57 -20.41
C ALA A 638 -12.79 2.21 -19.33
N ILE A 639 -14.06 2.33 -19.72
CA ILE A 639 -15.19 1.84 -18.91
C ILE A 639 -14.96 0.35 -18.63
N GLY A 640 -14.88 -0.01 -17.35
CA GLY A 640 -14.80 -1.36 -16.81
C GLY A 640 -13.40 -1.94 -16.81
N GLU A 641 -12.40 -1.13 -17.13
CA GLU A 641 -11.04 -1.60 -17.27
C GLU A 641 -10.43 -1.92 -15.90
N SER A 642 -9.98 -3.16 -15.75
CA SER A 642 -9.10 -3.56 -14.64
C SER A 642 -7.65 -3.45 -15.11
N ASN A 643 -6.99 -2.37 -14.70
CA ASN A 643 -5.58 -2.15 -14.97
C ASN A 643 -4.76 -2.38 -13.70
N LEU A 644 -4.40 -3.65 -13.48
CA LEU A 644 -3.53 -4.10 -12.41
C LEU A 644 -2.12 -4.36 -12.94
N THR A 645 -1.55 -3.37 -13.61
CA THR A 645 -0.16 -3.43 -14.09
C THR A 645 0.58 -2.13 -13.80
N ILE A 646 0.11 -1.33 -12.84
CA ILE A 646 0.77 -0.08 -12.48
C ILE A 646 1.56 -0.32 -11.21
N ASP A 647 2.84 -0.60 -11.41
CA ASP A 647 3.77 -0.93 -10.35
C ASP A 647 4.81 0.17 -10.15
N ALA A 648 5.42 0.15 -8.97
CA ALA A 648 6.60 0.94 -8.67
C ALA A 648 7.66 0.04 -8.05
N GLY A 649 8.86 0.01 -8.65
CA GLY A 649 10.00 -0.70 -8.09
C GLY A 649 10.89 0.23 -7.28
N LEU A 650 11.29 -0.20 -6.09
CA LEU A 650 12.23 0.51 -5.21
C LEU A 650 13.59 -0.18 -5.22
N VAL A 651 14.64 0.58 -5.53
CA VAL A 651 16.02 0.17 -5.30
C VAL A 651 16.53 0.88 -4.07
N ARG A 652 17.32 0.18 -3.26
CA ARG A 652 17.97 0.84 -2.12
C ARG A 652 18.90 1.94 -2.64
N GLU A 653 18.85 3.12 -2.01
CA GLU A 653 19.79 4.22 -2.30
C GLU A 653 21.22 3.68 -2.20
N ASN A 654 22.00 3.91 -3.25
CA ASN A 654 23.37 3.46 -3.32
C ASN A 654 24.29 4.46 -2.59
N VAL A 655 24.90 4.06 -1.50
CA VAL A 655 25.88 4.86 -0.78
C VAL A 655 27.24 4.62 -1.43
N ASP A 656 27.96 5.70 -1.77
CA ASP A 656 29.33 5.57 -2.28
C ASP A 656 30.21 4.79 -1.28
N PRO A 657 31.16 3.97 -1.77
CA PRO A 657 32.06 3.23 -0.90
C PRO A 657 32.94 4.18 -0.07
N GLU A 658 33.37 3.73 1.11
CA GLU A 658 34.34 4.43 1.95
C GLU A 658 35.71 3.77 1.83
N THR A 659 36.67 4.52 1.31
CA THR A 659 38.07 4.07 1.22
C THR A 659 38.88 4.51 2.44
N VAL A 660 39.80 3.65 2.88
CA VAL A 660 40.76 3.94 3.94
C VAL A 660 42.16 3.89 3.36
N ASP A 661 42.91 4.99 3.51
CA ASP A 661 44.28 5.06 3.00
C ASP A 661 45.16 3.92 3.54
N ASP A 662 45.93 3.33 2.62
CA ASP A 662 46.88 2.27 2.89
C ASP A 662 48.30 2.79 2.89
N ALA A 663 49.19 2.03 3.51
CA ALA A 663 50.61 2.30 3.44
C ALA A 663 51.43 1.01 3.36
N GLY A 664 52.56 1.08 2.67
CA GLY A 664 53.51 -0.03 2.56
C GLY A 664 54.93 0.45 2.35
N MET A 665 55.90 -0.35 2.80
CA MET A 665 57.32 -0.07 2.66
C MET A 665 58.06 -1.34 2.26
N ILE A 666 58.96 -1.24 1.28
CA ILE A 666 59.76 -2.35 0.74
C ILE A 666 61.08 -1.81 0.14
N CYS A 667 62.04 -2.69 -0.17
CA CYS A 667 63.19 -2.37 -1.01
C CYS A 667 62.80 -2.27 -2.50
N ALA A 668 63.45 -1.39 -3.26
CA ALA A 668 63.08 -1.14 -4.66
C ALA A 668 63.10 -2.38 -5.56
N ASN A 669 63.95 -3.37 -5.31
CA ASN A 669 64.06 -4.60 -6.10
C ASN A 669 63.18 -5.77 -5.59
N GLU A 670 62.27 -5.48 -4.65
CA GLU A 670 61.30 -6.43 -4.14
C GLU A 670 59.88 -6.00 -4.50
N VAL A 671 58.93 -6.93 -4.36
CA VAL A 671 57.51 -6.68 -4.67
C VAL A 671 56.76 -6.35 -3.38
N LEU A 672 56.14 -5.17 -3.33
CA LEU A 672 55.24 -4.75 -2.26
C LEU A 672 53.80 -5.14 -2.59
N GLU A 673 53.16 -5.93 -1.75
CA GLU A 673 51.74 -6.30 -1.90
C GLU A 673 50.88 -5.52 -0.90
N ILE A 674 49.94 -4.72 -1.41
CA ILE A 674 48.95 -4.01 -0.60
C ILE A 674 47.56 -4.51 -0.98
N ASN A 675 46.83 -5.08 -0.03
CA ASN A 675 45.41 -5.36 -0.23
C ASN A 675 44.59 -4.12 0.11
N ALA A 676 44.39 -3.26 -0.88
CA ALA A 676 43.71 -1.98 -0.68
C ALA A 676 42.23 -2.15 -0.31
N LEU A 677 41.61 -3.27 -0.71
CA LEU A 677 40.22 -3.55 -0.35
C LEU A 677 40.05 -4.20 1.05
N ALA A 678 41.13 -4.40 1.81
CA ALA A 678 41.06 -5.11 3.09
C ALA A 678 40.36 -4.32 4.21
N ASN A 679 40.46 -2.99 4.14
CA ASN A 679 40.00 -1.98 5.08
C ASN A 679 38.99 -1.01 4.45
N ASP A 680 38.82 -1.05 3.13
CA ASP A 680 37.73 -0.38 2.43
C ASP A 680 36.40 -1.06 2.74
N SER A 681 35.33 -0.28 2.76
CA SER A 681 34.01 -0.77 3.08
C SER A 681 32.94 -0.07 2.28
N ASP A 682 31.82 -0.76 2.13
CA ASP A 682 30.62 -0.22 1.56
C ASP A 682 29.48 -0.30 2.58
N ALA A 683 28.66 0.74 2.67
CA ALA A 683 27.59 0.80 3.67
C ALA A 683 26.42 -0.12 3.33
N ASP A 684 26.25 -0.45 2.05
CA ASP A 684 25.21 -1.34 1.53
C ASP A 684 25.68 -2.79 1.46
N GLY A 685 27.00 -3.00 1.52
CA GLY A 685 27.64 -4.31 1.57
C GLY A 685 27.99 -4.86 0.20
N ASP A 686 28.03 -3.99 -0.80
CA ASP A 686 28.33 -4.35 -2.18
C ASP A 686 29.80 -4.78 -2.37
N THR A 687 30.04 -5.55 -3.43
CA THR A 687 31.37 -6.12 -3.67
C THR A 687 32.26 -5.09 -4.35
N LEU A 688 33.25 -4.63 -3.61
CA LEU A 688 34.21 -3.64 -4.10
C LEU A 688 35.17 -4.19 -5.16
N SER A 689 35.48 -3.36 -6.14
CA SER A 689 36.49 -3.64 -7.18
C SER A 689 37.31 -2.41 -7.51
N ILE A 690 38.61 -2.59 -7.75
CA ILE A 690 39.51 -1.50 -8.16
C ILE A 690 39.43 -1.35 -9.67
N THR A 691 39.02 -0.19 -10.16
CA THR A 691 38.88 0.07 -11.61
C THR A 691 39.97 0.98 -12.17
N GLN A 692 40.60 1.78 -11.31
CA GLN A 692 41.72 2.64 -11.70
C GLN A 692 42.83 2.67 -10.66
N ILE A 693 44.07 2.78 -11.14
CA ILE A 693 45.24 3.07 -10.32
C ILE A 693 45.96 4.27 -10.97
N SER A 694 46.20 5.32 -10.19
CA SER A 694 46.67 6.64 -10.64
C SER A 694 45.89 7.21 -11.84
N GLY A 695 44.56 7.00 -11.86
CA GLY A 695 43.68 7.45 -12.93
C GLY A 695 43.82 6.68 -14.25
N GLN A 696 44.58 5.57 -14.27
CA GLN A 696 44.64 4.66 -15.41
C GLN A 696 43.70 3.48 -15.15
N SER A 697 42.84 3.16 -16.13
CA SER A 697 41.98 1.98 -16.06
C SER A 697 42.81 0.69 -15.96
N VAL A 698 42.41 -0.20 -15.06
CA VAL A 698 43.06 -1.49 -14.81
C VAL A 698 41.98 -2.55 -14.61
N ASN A 699 42.18 -3.75 -15.13
CA ASN A 699 41.34 -4.91 -14.80
C ASN A 699 42.10 -5.88 -13.90
N ASP A 700 41.37 -6.79 -13.27
CA ASP A 700 41.99 -7.85 -12.49
C ASP A 700 42.95 -8.70 -13.33
N GLY A 701 44.18 -8.87 -12.84
CA GLY A 701 45.28 -9.53 -13.53
C GLY A 701 46.09 -8.65 -14.49
N ASP A 702 45.72 -7.38 -14.69
CA ASP A 702 46.50 -6.45 -15.51
C ASP A 702 47.71 -5.89 -14.74
N THR A 703 48.79 -5.64 -15.47
CA THR A 703 49.96 -4.87 -15.00
C THR A 703 50.03 -3.55 -15.76
N ILE A 704 50.10 -2.44 -15.03
CA ILE A 704 50.28 -1.09 -15.58
C ILE A 704 51.61 -0.48 -15.14
N LEU A 705 52.11 0.48 -15.93
CA LEU A 705 53.30 1.25 -15.60
C LEU A 705 52.92 2.67 -15.19
N LEU A 706 53.31 3.03 -13.98
CA LEU A 706 53.04 4.31 -13.37
C LEU A 706 54.23 5.24 -13.57
N ASN A 707 53.93 6.51 -13.81
CA ASN A 707 54.90 7.59 -13.87
C ASN A 707 54.38 8.72 -12.98
N GLY A 708 55.27 9.38 -12.26
CA GLY A 708 54.85 10.39 -11.30
C GLY A 708 56.02 11.10 -10.66
N THR A 709 55.80 11.59 -9.45
CA THR A 709 56.83 12.21 -8.62
C THR A 709 56.91 11.50 -7.29
N ALA A 710 58.12 11.17 -6.86
CA ALA A 710 58.44 10.70 -5.53
C ALA A 710 59.08 11.83 -4.72
N THR A 711 59.02 11.73 -3.39
CA THR A 711 59.88 12.51 -2.50
C THR A 711 61.10 11.68 -2.14
N VAL A 712 62.28 12.12 -2.57
CA VAL A 712 63.58 11.49 -2.25
C VAL A 712 64.40 12.51 -1.48
N ASN A 713 64.80 12.17 -0.25
CA ASN A 713 65.59 13.07 0.62
C ASN A 713 65.00 14.49 0.76
N GLY A 714 63.66 14.57 0.85
CA GLY A 714 62.92 15.84 0.94
C GLY A 714 62.83 16.65 -0.35
N SER A 715 63.33 16.11 -1.47
CA SER A 715 63.24 16.71 -2.81
C SER A 715 62.26 15.95 -3.70
N SER A 716 61.50 16.67 -4.51
CA SER A 716 60.59 16.05 -5.48
C SER A 716 61.35 15.59 -6.72
N VAL A 717 61.31 14.31 -7.02
CA VAL A 717 62.01 13.64 -8.14
C VAL A 717 60.97 12.94 -9.00
N ALA A 718 61.07 13.08 -10.33
CA ALA A 718 60.19 12.35 -11.25
C ALA A 718 60.65 10.90 -11.39
N PHE A 719 59.72 9.95 -11.34
CA PHE A 719 59.98 8.54 -11.63
C PHE A 719 59.19 8.09 -12.85
N THR A 720 59.68 7.02 -13.49
CA THR A 720 58.98 6.38 -14.60
C THR A 720 59.09 4.87 -14.49
N GLY A 721 58.00 4.17 -14.77
CA GLY A 721 58.01 2.70 -14.87
C GLY A 721 57.83 1.96 -13.55
N LEU A 722 57.16 2.55 -12.55
CA LEU A 722 56.74 1.80 -11.37
C LEU A 722 55.66 0.81 -11.81
N SER A 723 55.92 -0.48 -11.68
CA SER A 723 54.98 -1.52 -12.08
C SER A 723 53.93 -1.71 -11.00
N ALA A 724 52.66 -1.78 -11.37
CA ALA A 724 51.55 -2.08 -10.47
C ALA A 724 50.67 -3.17 -11.11
N THR A 725 50.52 -4.31 -10.43
CA THR A 725 49.71 -5.45 -10.88
C THR A 725 48.54 -5.66 -9.94
N LEU A 726 47.31 -5.65 -10.47
CA LEU A 726 46.11 -5.88 -9.67
C LEU A 726 45.76 -7.38 -9.64
N THR A 727 45.46 -7.93 -8.47
CA THR A 727 44.96 -9.31 -8.29
C THR A 727 43.99 -9.38 -7.09
N GLY A 728 42.69 -9.51 -7.36
CA GLY A 728 41.64 -9.75 -6.36
C GLY A 728 41.51 -8.70 -5.26
N GLY A 729 41.87 -7.45 -5.55
CA GLY A 729 41.92 -6.33 -4.59
C GLY A 729 43.33 -6.02 -4.05
N THR A 730 44.29 -6.92 -4.26
CA THR A 730 45.70 -6.69 -3.95
C THR A 730 46.41 -6.03 -5.12
N VAL A 731 47.12 -4.93 -4.86
CA VAL A 731 48.03 -4.30 -5.81
C VAL A 731 49.46 -4.68 -5.43
N SER A 732 50.13 -5.39 -6.34
CA SER A 732 51.55 -5.71 -6.25
C SER A 732 52.37 -4.65 -6.97
N PHE A 733 53.16 -3.89 -6.22
CA PHE A 733 54.07 -2.88 -6.77
C PHE A 733 55.50 -3.41 -6.87
N ASP A 734 56.13 -3.16 -8.01
CA ASP A 734 57.54 -3.47 -8.26
C ASP A 734 58.26 -2.18 -8.69
N GLY A 735 59.14 -1.72 -7.80
CA GLY A 735 59.86 -0.47 -7.90
C GLY A 735 61.18 -0.55 -8.68
N GLU A 736 61.59 -1.73 -9.15
CA GLU A 736 62.97 -1.99 -9.58
C GLU A 736 63.37 -1.00 -10.68
N ALA A 737 62.52 -0.85 -11.71
CA ALA A 737 62.79 0.06 -12.81
C ALA A 737 62.61 1.55 -12.46
N ALA A 738 61.73 1.88 -11.52
CA ALA A 738 61.42 3.27 -11.16
C ALA A 738 62.44 3.89 -10.22
N PHE A 739 63.06 3.06 -9.38
CA PHE A 739 63.87 3.47 -8.24
C PHE A 739 65.24 2.76 -8.20
N PHE A 740 65.71 2.19 -9.32
CA PHE A 740 67.05 1.59 -9.40
C PHE A 740 68.19 2.57 -9.11
N ASP A 741 67.96 3.87 -9.29
CA ASP A 741 68.93 4.95 -9.03
C ASP A 741 68.91 5.42 -7.57
N LEU A 742 68.04 4.86 -6.70
CA LEU A 742 68.07 5.21 -5.28
C LEU A 742 69.38 4.72 -4.68
N ASP A 743 70.15 5.68 -4.16
CA ASP A 743 71.36 5.36 -3.44
C ASP A 743 71.01 4.70 -2.09
N ILE A 744 71.99 4.01 -1.55
CA ILE A 744 71.91 3.36 -0.24
C ILE A 744 71.48 4.36 0.85
N GLY A 745 70.45 3.98 1.61
CA GLY A 745 69.84 4.81 2.67
C GLY A 745 68.90 5.90 2.15
N GLU A 746 68.77 6.09 0.83
CA GLU A 746 67.70 6.90 0.26
C GLU A 746 66.38 6.13 0.25
N LYS A 747 65.29 6.90 0.31
CA LYS A 747 63.94 6.39 0.12
C LYS A 747 63.15 7.29 -0.81
N ALA A 748 62.36 6.67 -1.67
CA ALA A 748 61.33 7.29 -2.47
C ALA A 748 59.96 7.09 -1.81
N GLU A 749 59.37 8.18 -1.34
CA GLU A 749 57.98 8.20 -0.86
C GLU A 749 57.06 8.61 -2.01
N VAL A 750 56.07 7.76 -2.32
CA VAL A 750 55.14 7.92 -3.43
C VAL A 750 53.73 7.68 -2.93
N SER A 751 52.80 8.59 -3.26
CA SER A 751 51.38 8.37 -3.00
C SER A 751 50.69 8.00 -4.31
N ILE A 752 50.09 6.81 -4.36
CA ILE A 752 49.38 6.26 -5.52
C ILE A 752 47.89 6.25 -5.20
N SER A 753 47.10 7.06 -5.91
CA SER A 753 45.65 7.01 -5.80
C SER A 753 45.09 5.74 -6.45
N TYR A 754 44.01 5.19 -5.91
CA TYR A 754 43.22 4.15 -6.58
C TYR A 754 41.74 4.51 -6.51
N THR A 755 40.96 4.01 -7.48
CA THR A 755 39.52 4.19 -7.53
C THR A 755 38.85 2.84 -7.32
N VAL A 756 37.93 2.82 -6.36
CA VAL A 756 37.08 1.69 -6.04
C VAL A 756 35.67 1.99 -6.54
N GLU A 757 35.06 0.99 -7.17
CA GLU A 757 33.65 0.97 -7.54
C GLU A 757 32.99 -0.22 -6.84
N ASP A 758 31.73 -0.03 -6.44
CA ASP A 758 30.90 -1.04 -5.77
C ASP A 758 30.18 -1.99 -6.75
N GLY A 759 30.35 -1.78 -8.05
CA GLY A 759 29.66 -2.53 -9.12
C GLY A 759 28.37 -1.88 -9.59
N GLU A 760 27.98 -0.78 -8.94
CA GLU A 760 26.77 -0.01 -9.18
C GLU A 760 27.15 1.42 -9.64
N THR A 761 26.48 2.45 -9.14
CA THR A 761 26.80 3.85 -9.46
C THR A 761 27.80 4.49 -8.51
N GLY A 762 28.20 3.82 -7.43
CA GLY A 762 29.03 4.39 -6.39
C GLY A 762 30.52 4.27 -6.68
N SER A 763 31.27 5.32 -6.34
CA SER A 763 32.72 5.31 -6.50
C SER A 763 33.43 6.15 -5.48
N ALA A 764 34.60 5.69 -5.06
CA ALA A 764 35.47 6.44 -4.15
C ALA A 764 36.93 6.33 -4.53
N GLN A 765 37.71 7.28 -4.03
CA GLN A 765 39.14 7.35 -4.28
C GLN A 765 39.91 7.29 -2.96
N GLY A 766 40.70 6.24 -2.81
CA GLY A 766 41.67 6.07 -1.73
C GLY A 766 43.09 6.36 -2.20
N SER A 767 44.03 6.33 -1.26
CA SER A 767 45.46 6.44 -1.56
C SER A 767 46.27 5.32 -0.91
N MET A 768 47.30 4.87 -1.62
CA MET A 768 48.33 3.97 -1.12
C MET A 768 49.64 4.76 -1.01
N ASP A 769 50.09 5.01 0.21
CA ASP A 769 51.37 5.66 0.51
C ASP A 769 52.49 4.61 0.54
N LEU A 770 53.27 4.59 -0.53
CA LEU A 770 54.35 3.64 -0.78
C LEU A 770 55.70 4.27 -0.40
N THR A 771 56.53 3.50 0.30
CA THR A 771 57.93 3.85 0.52
C THR A 771 58.81 2.78 -0.11
N PHE A 772 59.54 3.15 -1.16
CA PHE A 772 60.60 2.31 -1.72
C PHE A 772 61.93 2.81 -1.19
N CYS A 773 62.62 1.97 -0.44
CA CYS A 773 64.02 2.20 -0.12
C CYS A 773 64.90 1.86 -1.32
N GLY A 774 66.22 2.06 -1.21
CA GLY A 774 67.18 1.44 -2.13
C GLY A 774 66.94 -0.06 -2.35
N VAL A 775 67.66 -0.66 -3.29
CA VAL A 775 67.57 -2.12 -3.57
C VAL A 775 67.89 -2.98 -2.33
N ALA A 776 67.74 -4.30 -2.31
CA ALA A 776 68.23 -5.10 -1.19
C ALA A 776 69.66 -5.56 -1.53
N GLU A 777 70.68 -5.03 -0.85
CA GLU A 777 72.09 -5.37 -1.11
C GLU A 777 72.64 -6.36 -0.06
N THR A 778 73.59 -7.16 -0.51
CA THR A 778 74.43 -8.02 0.32
C THR A 778 75.67 -7.26 0.81
N VAL A 779 76.36 -7.78 1.83
CA VAL A 779 77.65 -7.23 2.31
C VAL A 779 78.68 -7.11 1.17
N ASP A 780 78.66 -8.04 0.20
CA ASP A 780 79.55 -8.01 -0.97
C ASP A 780 79.21 -6.85 -1.92
N GLU A 781 77.94 -6.49 -2.06
CA GLU A 781 77.49 -5.36 -2.87
C GLU A 781 77.76 -4.02 -2.17
N LEU A 782 77.59 -3.94 -0.84
CA LEU A 782 78.08 -2.81 -0.05
C LEU A 782 79.60 -2.63 -0.22
N ALA A 783 80.38 -3.73 -0.21
CA ALA A 783 81.83 -3.69 -0.46
C ALA A 783 82.15 -3.08 -1.83
N ALA A 784 81.41 -3.49 -2.85
CA ALA A 784 81.61 -3.06 -4.24
C ALA A 784 81.25 -1.58 -4.45
N SER A 785 80.37 -1.04 -3.61
CA SER A 785 79.91 0.34 -3.69
C SER A 785 80.74 1.31 -2.82
N LEU A 786 81.65 0.84 -1.97
CA LEU A 786 82.51 1.74 -1.17
C LEU A 786 83.35 2.68 -2.05
N PRO A 787 83.57 3.95 -1.62
CA PRO A 787 84.42 4.89 -2.34
C PRO A 787 85.85 4.36 -2.51
N THR A 788 86.36 4.34 -3.74
CA THR A 788 87.74 3.91 -4.04
C THR A 788 88.76 5.06 -4.00
N GLY A 789 88.31 6.28 -3.70
CA GLY A 789 89.11 7.51 -3.69
C GLY A 789 89.44 8.02 -2.29
N GLU A 790 90.14 9.16 -2.24
CA GLU A 790 90.47 9.88 -1.01
C GLU A 790 89.21 10.54 -0.42
N LEU A 791 88.93 10.23 0.83
CA LEU A 791 87.90 10.84 1.66
C LEU A 791 88.53 11.80 2.66
N ILE A 792 87.70 12.64 3.27
CA ILE A 792 88.08 13.56 4.31
C ILE A 792 87.38 13.19 5.61
N PHE A 793 88.18 12.91 6.61
CA PHE A 793 87.74 12.70 7.99
C PHE A 793 87.87 13.98 8.83
N GLN A 794 86.87 14.26 9.66
CA GLN A 794 86.84 15.39 10.60
C GLN A 794 86.26 14.99 11.96
N LEU A 795 86.90 15.39 13.07
CA LEU A 795 86.38 15.21 14.43
C LEU A 795 85.36 16.32 14.79
N LEU A 796 84.30 15.97 15.53
CA LEU A 796 83.23 16.88 15.97
C LEU A 796 83.02 16.87 17.50
N ASP A 797 82.52 17.99 18.04
CA ASP A 797 81.93 18.15 19.37
C ASP A 797 80.41 18.31 19.18
N GLU A 798 79.65 17.30 19.63
CA GLU A 798 78.22 17.06 19.36
C GLU A 798 77.89 17.02 17.85
N THR A 799 77.91 18.17 17.17
CA THR A 799 77.62 18.33 15.73
C THR A 799 78.50 19.39 15.04
N ASN A 800 79.43 20.01 15.78
CA ASN A 800 80.27 21.09 15.26
C ASN A 800 81.73 20.67 15.21
N PRO A 801 82.52 21.11 14.20
CA PRO A 801 83.95 20.85 14.18
C PRO A 801 84.66 21.33 15.45
N ILE A 802 85.48 20.47 16.06
CA ILE A 802 86.17 20.80 17.31
C ILE A 802 87.18 21.92 17.08
N ALA A 803 87.03 23.04 17.80
CA ALA A 803 87.91 24.21 17.70
C ALA A 803 89.00 24.28 18.79
N THR A 804 89.03 23.32 19.71
CA THR A 804 89.96 23.22 20.85
C THR A 804 90.44 21.77 21.02
N ALA A 805 91.32 21.51 22.01
CA ALA A 805 91.74 20.13 22.28
C ALA A 805 90.51 19.24 22.58
N PRO A 806 90.41 18.05 21.96
CA PRO A 806 89.23 17.21 22.06
C PRO A 806 89.00 16.77 23.50
N THR A 807 87.74 16.86 23.95
CA THR A 807 87.32 16.25 25.21
C THR A 807 87.10 14.75 25.00
N PRO A 808 87.01 13.95 26.07
CA PRO A 808 86.77 12.52 25.92
C PRO A 808 85.42 12.14 25.27
N GLU A 809 84.47 13.06 25.14
CA GLU A 809 83.20 12.81 24.42
C GLU A 809 83.37 13.04 22.90
N ASP A 810 84.32 13.91 22.51
CA ASP A 810 84.54 14.30 21.11
C ASP A 810 85.46 13.35 20.34
N VAL A 811 86.21 12.49 21.04
CA VAL A 811 87.16 11.55 20.41
C VAL A 811 86.47 10.39 19.69
N PHE A 812 85.15 10.28 19.85
CA PHE A 812 84.33 9.22 19.25
C PHE A 812 83.37 9.75 18.18
N THR A 813 83.27 11.07 18.01
CA THR A 813 82.34 11.68 17.05
C THR A 813 83.09 12.18 15.82
N VAL A 814 82.77 11.62 14.66
CA VAL A 814 83.50 11.84 13.42
C VAL A 814 82.56 12.05 12.24
N GLN A 815 82.97 12.86 11.28
CA GLN A 815 82.26 13.06 10.03
C GLN A 815 83.16 12.70 8.86
N LEU A 816 82.59 11.97 7.89
CA LEU A 816 83.23 11.70 6.61
C LEU A 816 82.72 12.70 5.56
N SER A 817 83.55 13.02 4.58
CA SER A 817 83.20 13.92 3.48
C SER A 817 84.12 13.72 2.26
N GLY A 818 83.72 14.22 1.09
CA GLY A 818 84.55 14.16 -0.12
C GLY A 818 84.48 12.85 -0.90
N SER A 819 83.65 11.88 -0.51
CA SER A 819 83.41 10.64 -1.28
C SER A 819 82.68 10.92 -2.60
N GLY A 820 81.88 11.98 -2.65
CA GLY A 820 80.89 12.18 -3.71
C GLY A 820 79.65 11.30 -3.52
N ASP A 821 79.48 10.72 -2.34
CA ASP A 821 78.46 9.75 -1.98
C ASP A 821 77.80 10.14 -0.66
N ALA A 822 76.48 10.35 -0.69
CA ALA A 822 75.71 10.85 0.44
C ALA A 822 75.70 9.91 1.65
N ARG A 823 75.98 8.61 1.48
CA ARG A 823 76.14 7.66 2.61
C ARG A 823 77.24 8.04 3.57
N PHE A 824 78.28 8.68 3.05
CA PHE A 824 79.48 9.02 3.81
C PHE A 824 79.59 10.53 3.96
N ASP A 825 79.19 11.29 2.94
CA ASP A 825 79.39 12.74 2.90
C ASP A 825 78.43 13.48 3.82
N GLY A 826 78.97 14.02 4.92
CA GLY A 826 78.22 14.80 5.90
C GLY A 826 77.60 13.97 7.02
N VAL A 827 77.66 12.63 6.94
CA VAL A 827 77.17 11.74 8.00
C VAL A 827 78.07 11.82 9.22
N VAL A 828 77.46 11.97 10.40
CA VAL A 828 78.14 12.04 11.70
C VAL A 828 78.03 10.68 12.40
N PHE A 829 79.18 10.06 12.65
CA PHE A 829 79.31 8.82 13.39
C PHE A 829 79.69 9.17 14.83
N GLU A 830 78.73 9.07 15.74
CA GLU A 830 78.89 9.42 17.17
C GLU A 830 79.63 8.34 17.98
N GLN A 831 79.83 7.16 17.38
CA GLN A 831 80.51 6.01 17.99
C GLN A 831 81.56 5.44 17.02
N ALA A 832 82.64 6.19 16.83
CA ALA A 832 83.83 5.71 16.13
C ALA A 832 84.77 5.01 17.09
N TYR A 833 85.27 3.86 16.66
CA TYR A 833 86.25 3.10 17.39
C TYR A 833 87.64 3.36 16.77
N CYS A 834 88.70 3.48 17.57
CA CYS A 834 90.12 3.64 17.18
C CYS A 834 90.73 5.05 16.96
N ALA A 835 90.15 6.15 17.44
CA ALA A 835 90.85 7.44 17.46
C ALA A 835 91.75 7.62 18.72
N SER A 836 93.07 7.46 18.58
CA SER A 836 93.98 7.80 19.69
C SER A 836 94.06 9.32 19.87
N ALA A 837 93.36 9.84 20.88
CA ALA A 837 93.47 11.24 21.31
C ALA A 837 94.88 11.60 21.84
N PHE A 838 95.75 10.59 22.04
CA PHE A 838 97.06 10.71 22.69
C PHE A 838 98.26 10.29 21.83
N ASP A 839 98.04 9.91 20.57
CA ASP A 839 99.08 9.97 19.53
C ASP A 839 98.92 11.18 18.58
N PRO A 840 98.56 12.40 19.04
CA PRO A 840 98.90 13.59 18.28
C PRO A 840 100.40 13.74 18.44
N TYR A 841 101.12 13.60 17.32
CA TYR A 841 102.38 14.27 17.05
C TYR A 841 102.97 14.96 18.30
N LEU A 842 103.77 14.22 19.07
CA LEU A 842 104.36 14.73 20.30
C LEU A 842 105.20 15.98 20.00
N PHE A 843 104.74 17.12 20.52
CA PHE A 843 105.48 18.34 20.86
C PHE A 843 106.96 18.34 20.41
N GLY A 844 107.26 18.92 19.24
CA GLY A 844 108.66 19.09 18.88
C GLY A 844 109.03 19.80 17.58
N ASP A 845 108.40 19.47 16.45
CA ASP A 845 109.04 19.78 15.14
C ASP A 845 108.12 20.47 14.09
N GLY A 846 107.15 21.27 14.55
CA GLY A 846 106.44 22.22 13.67
C GLY A 846 105.36 21.64 12.76
N GLY A 847 104.90 20.41 12.99
CA GLY A 847 103.65 19.89 12.41
C GLY A 847 102.40 20.60 12.95
N THR A 848 101.36 20.69 12.12
CA THR A 848 100.05 21.25 12.49
C THR A 848 99.36 20.40 13.55
N ASP A 849 98.91 21.07 14.61
CA ASP A 849 98.16 20.48 15.72
C ASP A 849 96.79 19.97 15.24
N ILE A 850 96.39 18.74 15.63
CA ILE A 850 95.04 18.20 15.43
C ILE A 850 93.97 19.04 16.17
N ASN A 851 94.38 19.97 17.03
CA ASN A 851 93.49 20.86 17.78
C ASN A 851 93.00 22.10 17.00
N LEU A 852 93.19 22.18 15.67
CA LEU A 852 92.73 23.29 14.82
C LEU A 852 91.72 22.87 13.71
N ALA A 853 90.94 21.81 13.98
CA ALA A 853 89.99 21.16 13.06
C ALA A 853 90.64 20.56 11.79
N PRO A 854 91.50 19.52 11.92
CA PRO A 854 92.13 18.89 10.77
C PRO A 854 91.10 18.11 9.95
N GLN A 855 91.18 18.33 8.65
CA GLN A 855 90.62 17.47 7.63
C GLN A 855 91.72 16.51 7.21
N VAL A 856 91.54 15.22 7.47
CA VAL A 856 92.55 14.19 7.19
C VAL A 856 92.11 13.38 5.97
N PRO A 857 92.91 13.36 4.90
CA PRO A 857 92.80 12.41 3.80
C PRO A 857 92.83 10.96 4.27
N VAL A 858 91.80 10.18 3.94
CA VAL A 858 91.68 8.78 4.31
C VAL A 858 91.12 7.92 3.17
N THR A 859 91.31 6.61 3.25
CA THR A 859 90.64 5.62 2.42
C THR A 859 89.74 4.76 3.31
N ILE A 860 88.56 4.39 2.81
CA ILE A 860 87.61 3.50 3.49
C ILE A 860 87.56 2.14 2.81
N SER A 861 87.50 1.09 3.62
CA SER A 861 87.34 -0.30 3.17
C SER A 861 86.48 -1.05 4.18
N LEU A 862 85.94 -2.21 3.79
CA LEU A 862 85.40 -3.17 4.77
C LEU A 862 86.52 -3.72 5.65
N LEU A 863 86.23 -3.93 6.94
CA LEU A 863 87.13 -4.63 7.85
C LEU A 863 87.06 -6.13 7.59
N ASP A 864 88.00 -6.63 6.79
CA ASP A 864 88.13 -8.03 6.35
C ASP A 864 89.56 -8.57 6.53
N ASP A 865 89.80 -9.84 6.18
CA ASP A 865 91.13 -10.48 6.26
C ASP A 865 92.24 -9.76 5.48
N SER A 866 91.89 -8.89 4.53
CA SER A 866 92.83 -8.11 3.71
C SER A 866 93.19 -6.76 4.32
N SER A 867 92.45 -6.34 5.35
CA SER A 867 92.70 -5.12 6.11
C SER A 867 94.00 -5.21 6.89
N THR A 868 94.72 -4.10 6.97
CA THR A 868 95.99 -4.04 7.71
C THR A 868 95.89 -3.06 8.87
N LEU A 869 95.36 -3.55 9.99
CA LEU A 869 95.38 -2.78 11.24
C LEU A 869 96.82 -2.65 11.74
N GLY A 870 97.25 -1.41 11.98
CA GLY A 870 98.58 -1.11 12.51
C GLY A 870 98.77 -1.72 13.91
N GLY A 871 99.91 -2.38 14.12
CA GLY A 871 100.44 -2.65 15.46
C GLY A 871 100.12 -3.98 16.13
N SER A 872 99.65 -5.06 15.47
CA SER A 872 99.24 -6.29 16.20
C SER A 872 100.24 -6.74 17.28
N ASN A 873 99.82 -6.63 18.54
CA ASN A 873 100.68 -6.86 19.70
C ASN A 873 100.58 -8.28 20.24
N ASN A 874 99.59 -9.04 19.77
CA ASN A 874 99.53 -10.47 19.96
C ASN A 874 100.20 -11.16 18.76
N SER A 875 101.50 -11.42 18.87
CA SER A 875 102.28 -12.12 17.84
C SER A 875 101.79 -13.55 17.51
N ASN A 876 100.73 -14.02 18.17
CA ASN A 876 100.08 -15.31 17.93
C ASN A 876 98.72 -15.20 17.22
N VAL A 877 98.25 -13.99 16.90
CA VAL A 877 96.99 -13.75 16.20
C VAL A 877 97.32 -13.19 14.81
N GLY A 878 96.86 -13.86 13.76
CA GLY A 878 96.99 -13.37 12.38
C GLY A 878 96.16 -12.10 12.16
N THR A 879 96.42 -11.36 11.06
CA THR A 879 95.65 -10.15 10.75
C THR A 879 94.16 -10.46 10.58
N GLY A 880 93.80 -11.49 9.80
CA GLY A 880 92.39 -11.89 9.65
C GLY A 880 91.71 -12.37 10.94
N GLU A 881 92.44 -13.07 11.82
CA GLU A 881 91.91 -13.46 13.14
C GLU A 881 91.67 -12.23 14.04
N LEU A 882 92.50 -11.18 13.91
CA LEU A 882 92.35 -9.93 14.64
C LEU A 882 91.10 -9.16 14.17
N ASP A 883 90.87 -9.11 12.86
CA ASP A 883 89.74 -8.39 12.26
C ASP A 883 88.40 -9.06 12.63
N ASN A 884 88.33 -10.39 12.59
CA ASN A 884 87.15 -11.14 13.04
C ASN A 884 86.87 -10.97 14.55
N MET A 885 87.92 -10.89 15.37
CA MET A 885 87.78 -10.58 16.80
C MET A 885 87.21 -9.18 17.04
N ILE A 886 87.64 -8.18 16.26
CA ILE A 886 87.14 -6.81 16.37
C ILE A 886 85.69 -6.75 15.91
N ASN A 887 85.37 -7.33 14.76
CA ASN A 887 83.99 -7.43 14.28
C ASN A 887 83.09 -8.15 15.30
N TRP A 888 83.58 -9.22 15.93
CA TRP A 888 82.87 -9.87 17.03
C TRP A 888 82.57 -8.90 18.18
N ILE A 889 83.57 -8.13 18.65
CA ILE A 889 83.40 -7.15 19.73
C ILE A 889 82.33 -6.12 19.39
N LEU A 890 82.37 -5.54 18.19
CA LEU A 890 81.43 -4.50 17.75
C LEU A 890 79.97 -4.99 17.74
N ASN A 891 79.79 -6.30 17.54
CA ASN A 891 78.50 -6.98 17.47
C ASN A 891 77.97 -7.48 18.83
N GLN A 892 78.67 -7.23 19.94
CA GLN A 892 78.17 -7.61 21.25
C GLN A 892 77.43 -6.46 21.94
N ASP A 893 76.29 -6.79 22.55
CA ASP A 893 75.73 -5.97 23.63
C ASP A 893 76.25 -6.50 24.98
N PHE A 894 77.36 -5.92 25.46
CA PHE A 894 77.99 -6.29 26.73
C PHE A 894 77.15 -5.93 27.96
N ASN A 895 76.09 -5.13 27.81
CA ASN A 895 75.14 -4.81 28.87
C ASN A 895 73.90 -5.72 28.86
N SER A 896 73.78 -6.60 27.86
CA SER A 896 72.70 -7.57 27.77
C SER A 896 72.70 -8.57 28.93
N ALA A 897 71.57 -9.26 29.11
CA ALA A 897 71.43 -10.33 30.09
C ALA A 897 72.44 -11.48 29.92
N THR A 898 72.98 -11.66 28.71
CA THR A 898 74.00 -12.65 28.38
C THR A 898 75.28 -12.47 29.20
N TYR A 899 75.62 -11.22 29.51
CA TYR A 899 76.83 -10.86 30.26
C TYR A 899 76.53 -10.41 31.70
N ALA A 900 75.30 -10.64 32.19
CA ALA A 900 74.91 -10.26 33.54
C ALA A 900 75.81 -10.94 34.58
N GLY A 901 76.53 -10.11 35.36
CA GLY A 901 77.47 -10.57 36.39
C GLY A 901 78.91 -10.79 35.91
N THR A 902 79.19 -10.60 34.60
CA THR A 902 80.55 -10.51 34.06
C THR A 902 81.16 -9.13 34.34
N PHE A 903 80.37 -8.07 34.16
CA PHE A 903 80.75 -6.67 34.36
C PHE A 903 79.98 -6.10 35.56
N THR A 904 80.66 -5.42 36.49
CA THR A 904 80.07 -5.08 37.80
C THR A 904 79.28 -3.77 37.77
N ASN A 905 79.62 -2.85 36.85
CA ASN A 905 79.02 -1.52 36.73
C ASN A 905 78.42 -1.25 35.33
N GLY A 906 78.22 -2.31 34.53
CA GLY A 906 77.94 -2.20 33.10
C GLY A 906 79.21 -1.83 32.31
N VAL A 907 79.17 -2.05 31.00
CA VAL A 907 80.23 -1.68 30.07
C VAL A 907 79.87 -0.37 29.39
N ILE A 908 80.84 0.54 29.28
CA ILE A 908 80.71 1.79 28.52
C ILE A 908 81.58 1.77 27.26
N ASP A 909 81.26 2.60 26.28
CA ASP A 909 81.91 2.57 24.95
C ASP A 909 83.42 2.78 25.00
N SER A 910 83.91 3.58 25.97
CA SER A 910 85.34 3.77 26.19
C SER A 910 86.08 2.50 26.63
N GLU A 911 85.40 1.55 27.28
CA GLU A 911 85.96 0.26 27.67
C GLU A 911 86.01 -0.71 26.48
N VAL A 912 84.96 -0.71 25.65
CA VAL A 912 84.92 -1.44 24.37
C VAL A 912 86.07 -0.96 23.48
N GLN A 913 86.22 0.35 23.35
CA GLN A 913 87.32 0.95 22.60
C GLN A 913 88.69 0.54 23.14
N SER A 914 88.87 0.65 24.45
CA SER A 914 90.16 0.33 25.07
C SER A 914 90.50 -1.14 24.96
N ALA A 915 89.49 -2.02 24.86
CA ALA A 915 89.69 -3.44 24.59
C ALA A 915 90.17 -3.69 23.16
N ILE A 916 89.59 -3.00 22.16
CA ILE A 916 90.06 -3.02 20.76
C ILE A 916 91.50 -2.50 20.69
N TRP A 917 91.82 -1.36 21.34
CA TRP A 917 93.20 -0.86 21.41
C TRP A 917 94.17 -1.83 22.07
N THR A 918 93.73 -2.59 23.07
CA THR A 918 94.59 -3.59 23.71
C THR A 918 94.95 -4.71 22.72
N LEU A 919 94.08 -5.00 21.74
CA LEU A 919 94.37 -5.94 20.66
C LEU A 919 95.34 -5.35 19.62
N THR A 920 95.21 -4.06 19.31
CA THR A 920 95.95 -3.40 18.22
C THR A 920 97.24 -2.70 18.64
N ASP A 921 97.43 -2.21 19.87
CA ASP A 921 98.55 -1.29 20.21
C ASP A 921 99.22 -1.50 21.60
N SER A 922 99.20 -2.71 22.18
CA SER A 922 100.03 -3.11 23.36
C SER A 922 99.73 -2.36 24.65
N ILE A 923 98.82 -1.40 24.60
CA ILE A 923 98.52 -0.46 25.67
C ILE A 923 97.12 -0.80 26.19
N VAL A 924 97.06 -1.22 27.47
CA VAL A 924 95.79 -1.23 28.21
C VAL A 924 95.53 0.20 28.64
N PHE A 925 94.65 0.87 27.91
CA PHE A 925 94.37 2.28 28.11
C PHE A 925 93.14 2.47 29.01
N ASN A 926 93.21 3.42 29.95
CA ASN A 926 92.05 3.86 30.73
C ASN A 926 92.18 5.36 30.94
N ILE A 927 91.28 6.12 30.32
CA ILE A 927 91.16 7.55 30.55
C ILE A 927 90.63 7.72 31.97
N GLN A 928 91.43 8.33 32.86
CA GLN A 928 91.08 8.54 34.26
C GLN A 928 89.63 9.06 34.41
N GLY A 929 88.73 8.19 34.85
CA GLY A 929 87.31 8.52 35.07
C GLY A 929 86.31 7.93 34.06
N LEU A 930 86.75 7.17 33.04
CA LEU A 930 85.91 6.64 31.96
C LEU A 930 86.07 5.13 31.77
N GLY A 931 85.94 4.37 32.86
CA GLY A 931 85.87 2.90 32.84
C GLY A 931 86.84 2.18 33.78
N GLU A 932 86.74 0.86 33.83
CA GLU A 932 87.52 -0.04 34.66
C GLU A 932 88.46 -0.91 33.83
N ASN A 933 89.74 -1.00 34.23
CA ASN A 933 90.72 -1.86 33.54
C ASN A 933 90.30 -3.34 33.54
N ALA A 934 89.51 -3.76 34.53
CA ALA A 934 89.02 -5.13 34.64
C ALA A 934 88.06 -5.48 33.50
N ASP A 935 87.15 -4.56 33.18
CA ASP A 935 86.15 -4.75 32.14
C ASP A 935 86.80 -4.74 30.75
N ILE A 936 87.75 -3.84 30.52
CA ILE A 936 88.59 -3.79 29.30
C ILE A 936 89.31 -5.13 29.04
N ILE A 937 89.93 -5.70 30.08
CA ILE A 937 90.63 -6.98 29.99
C ILE A 937 89.64 -8.12 29.74
N ALA A 938 88.47 -8.10 30.38
CA ALA A 938 87.44 -9.11 30.21
C ALA A 938 86.87 -9.12 28.79
N ILE A 939 86.59 -7.95 28.20
CA ILE A 939 86.12 -7.83 26.80
C ILE A 939 87.16 -8.41 25.83
N ARG A 940 88.43 -8.03 25.98
CA ARG A 940 89.53 -8.57 25.16
C ARG A 940 89.64 -10.09 25.28
N ASP A 941 89.59 -10.63 26.50
CA ASP A 941 89.74 -12.06 26.73
C ASP A 941 88.54 -12.86 26.20
N LEU A 942 87.34 -12.27 26.21
CA LEU A 942 86.16 -12.84 25.56
C LEU A 942 86.30 -12.86 24.04
N ALA A 943 86.81 -11.79 23.44
CA ALA A 943 87.08 -11.74 22.00
C ALA A 943 88.11 -12.79 21.57
N LEU A 944 89.20 -12.95 22.34
CA LEU A 944 90.20 -13.99 22.10
C LEU A 944 89.63 -15.42 22.17
N GLN A 945 88.48 -15.61 22.81
CA GLN A 945 87.80 -16.90 22.93
C GLN A 945 86.73 -17.13 21.85
N ASN A 946 86.18 -16.07 21.24
CA ASN A 946 85.00 -16.13 20.38
C ASN A 946 85.18 -15.39 19.04
N GLY A 947 86.43 -15.09 18.65
CA GLY A 947 86.77 -14.23 17.53
C GLY A 947 86.46 -14.73 16.12
N ASP A 948 85.68 -15.81 15.96
CA ASP A 948 85.20 -16.27 14.66
C ASP A 948 83.79 -15.65 14.45
N PHE A 949 83.73 -14.57 13.66
CA PHE A 949 82.48 -13.86 13.35
C PHE A 949 82.26 -13.80 11.84
N GLU A 950 81.04 -14.11 11.41
CA GLU A 950 80.56 -13.88 10.05
C GLU A 950 79.39 -12.90 10.15
N THR A 951 79.45 -11.81 9.37
CA THR A 951 78.38 -10.82 9.36
C THR A 951 77.14 -11.39 8.68
N GLY A 952 76.00 -11.33 9.38
CA GLY A 952 74.69 -11.63 8.81
C GLY A 952 73.85 -10.36 8.63
N PRO A 953 72.64 -10.47 8.03
CA PRO A 953 71.72 -9.35 7.80
C PRO A 953 71.26 -8.55 9.03
N GLY A 954 71.76 -8.87 10.23
CA GLY A 954 71.54 -8.09 11.44
C GLY A 954 72.76 -7.90 12.34
N GLY A 955 73.94 -8.03 11.76
CA GLY A 955 75.19 -7.71 12.43
C GLY A 955 75.68 -6.31 12.05
N LYS A 956 76.40 -5.63 12.93
CA LYS A 956 77.15 -4.44 12.56
C LYS A 956 78.29 -4.78 11.60
N VAL A 957 78.41 -4.00 10.53
CA VAL A 957 79.53 -4.06 9.59
C VAL A 957 80.61 -3.07 10.04
N GLY A 958 81.85 -3.55 10.22
CA GLY A 958 83.00 -2.70 10.51
C GLY A 958 83.59 -2.10 9.23
N LEU A 959 83.71 -0.77 9.17
CA LEU A 959 84.45 -0.05 8.14
C LEU A 959 85.82 0.36 8.67
N TYR A 960 86.88 -0.11 8.00
CA TYR A 960 88.26 0.26 8.26
C TYR A 960 88.60 1.54 7.50
N ILE A 961 89.06 2.56 8.22
CA ILE A 961 89.40 3.85 7.66
C ILE A 961 90.86 4.19 7.96
N ALA A 962 91.66 4.21 6.91
CA ALA A 962 93.10 4.37 6.97
C ALA A 962 93.52 5.73 6.44
N PRO A 963 94.47 6.43 7.10
CA PRO A 963 95.12 7.59 6.51
C PRO A 963 95.80 7.23 5.18
N THR A 964 95.72 8.12 4.19
CA THR A 964 96.48 7.96 2.94
C THR A 964 97.99 8.01 3.20
N ASP A 965 98.81 7.53 2.25
CA ASP A 965 100.27 7.65 2.34
C ASP A 965 100.72 9.11 2.60
N GLU A 966 100.06 10.10 1.98
CA GLU A 966 100.32 11.52 2.22
C GLU A 966 99.96 11.96 3.64
N ALA A 967 98.86 11.47 4.20
CA ALA A 967 98.46 11.75 5.57
C ALA A 967 99.41 11.08 6.58
N VAL A 968 99.84 9.85 6.31
CA VAL A 968 100.86 9.14 7.09
C VAL A 968 102.19 9.91 7.07
N ASP A 969 102.64 10.36 5.90
CA ASP A 969 103.84 11.20 5.74
C ASP A 969 103.72 12.55 6.47
N ALA A 970 102.49 13.06 6.61
CA ALA A 970 102.18 14.25 7.41
C ALA A 970 102.07 13.99 8.93
N GLY A 971 102.23 12.73 9.36
CA GLY A 971 102.22 12.32 10.77
C GLY A 971 100.88 11.80 11.28
N HIS A 972 99.90 11.57 10.40
CA HIS A 972 98.63 10.92 10.73
C HIS A 972 98.72 9.43 10.40
N SER A 973 99.21 8.60 11.33
CA SER A 973 99.44 7.17 11.09
C SER A 973 98.38 6.23 11.67
N GLN A 974 97.39 6.77 12.39
CA GLN A 974 96.41 5.98 13.12
C GLN A 974 95.18 5.68 12.24
N PRO A 975 94.87 4.40 11.97
CA PRO A 975 93.59 4.05 11.37
C PRO A 975 92.47 4.03 12.42
N PHE A 976 91.24 4.18 11.96
CA PHE A 976 90.03 4.07 12.78
C PHE A 976 89.02 3.09 12.17
N ILE A 977 88.07 2.65 12.99
CA ILE A 977 87.04 1.69 12.63
C ILE A 977 85.68 2.29 12.99
N VAL A 978 84.78 2.33 12.03
CA VAL A 978 83.39 2.74 12.25
C VAL A 978 82.51 1.50 12.19
N ALA A 979 81.65 1.30 13.17
CA ALA A 979 80.64 0.24 13.11
C ALA A 979 79.35 0.83 12.55
N ILE A 980 78.81 0.22 11.49
CA ILE A 980 77.50 0.57 10.93
C ILE A 980 76.55 -0.55 11.28
N ASP A 981 75.42 -0.22 11.91
CA ASP A 981 74.35 -1.18 12.14
C ASP A 981 73.70 -1.54 10.80
N PHE A 982 73.61 -2.83 10.50
CA PHE A 982 73.03 -3.33 9.26
C PHE A 982 71.52 -3.58 9.39
N ASP A 983 71.00 -3.82 10.62
CA ASP A 983 69.55 -4.04 10.91
C ASP A 983 68.76 -2.73 11.01
N SER A 984 69.37 -1.67 11.58
CA SER A 984 68.72 -0.35 11.72
C SER A 984 68.36 0.29 10.37
N TYR A 985 68.87 -0.32 9.32
CA TYR A 985 68.59 -0.04 7.95
C TYR A 985 68.34 -1.38 7.26
N ASP A 986 67.29 -2.11 7.62
CA ASP A 986 66.84 -3.33 6.91
C ASP A 986 66.54 -3.07 5.41
N CYS A 987 66.56 -1.80 5.00
CA CYS A 987 66.59 -1.35 3.62
C CYS A 987 67.80 -0.45 3.24
N LEU A 988 68.90 -0.51 4.01
CA LEU A 988 70.22 -0.75 3.44
C LEU A 988 70.19 -2.24 3.00
N CYS A 989 70.23 -2.61 1.75
CA CYS A 989 70.89 -1.88 0.69
C CYS A 989 72.24 -1.34 1.15
#